data_AF-A0A9W6ZLL8-F1
#
_entry.id   AF-A0A9W6ZLL8-F1
#
_cell.length_a   1.000
_cell.length_b   1.000
_cell.length_c   1.000
_cell.angle_alpha   90.00
_cell.angle_beta   90.00
_cell.angle_gamma   90.00
#
_symmetry.space_group_name_H-M   'P 1'
#
loop_
_entity.id
_entity.type
_entity.pdbx_description
1 polymer ?
#
loop_
_entity_poly.entity_id
_entity_poly.type
_entity_poly.pdbx_seq_one_letter_code
_entity_poly.pdbx_strand_id
1 'polypeptide(L)'
;MSSWNAEGLSNEELMYHDECILVSPTDEIIGHSNKAISHVFSSETPRGLLHRAFSVFMFDKATGKLLLQQRATDKITFPSVWTNTCCSHPLHGMSPSEVDKQAQVEKGQVPGVINAAVRKLKHELGIDCEASGIKNEDFKFLTRLHYWAVDTVTHGKKAPWGEHEVDYVLFLTVDSSTLTLAPNPEEVSGVKWVSKSELITGMKTGLWSPWFRLIVNKWLLPTGGWWDDLDVTMTTDKFCDYTSVHKFDPPEEHVGGAGDAQLPYLGSINKIEPVNKNAALKQGAYGKVKIHKESKISQLCRVSEVFSAVTLLYIKPLTSNLSSPAIANRFDKSSLDFCDHILGKVSRSFAAVIRQLPEQLLVETMIFYLVLRALDTVEDDMTAFPSNDVKIGHLLEFHKTALGDPNWSMTGVGEADEALLLEEFPKCHDVFKSLSPQSKRVIVDITQRMAAGMAEFVGKDLGQGTATLKEYDRYCHFVAGLVGEGLSRLFACSGLEKASLSAELHLSDQMGLFLQKTNIIRDYLEDYVDGRAFWPAEVWKKHSKSGDLGYFSHQGSEEVNRRSRECLNELVTNALELAPDCLAYLGLLQCQEIFRFCAIPQVMAIATLDKVFNNLDVFTGVVKIRKGLSCTLLLNTNAKFEVKATFARFAKSIMSQATKSDPSYSRTIKACENILEICEPEGANLPPSSIISVLNFLAPTALAACAYDLFNSARSEKWGDGVMLPRLDDTEDVALLGVAFGCIIYLLAFGALNFVLGNIKAEKEEAKISGGRMSRSTSVKTLTPAIVLSGSSSFE
;
A
#
# COMPACT_ATOMS: atom_id res chain seq x y z
N MET A 1 53.39 14.52 15.97
CA MET A 1 52.45 15.63 15.70
C MET A 1 52.99 16.38 14.50
N SER A 2 52.28 16.33 13.38
CA SER A 2 52.66 16.97 12.12
C SER A 2 51.66 18.08 11.79
N SER A 3 52.16 19.17 11.19
CA SER A 3 51.34 20.06 10.38
C SER A 3 51.13 19.38 9.03
N TRP A 4 49.89 19.16 8.61
CA TRP A 4 49.61 18.55 7.32
C TRP A 4 50.11 19.43 6.18
N ASN A 5 50.82 18.84 5.22
CA ASN A 5 51.30 19.50 4.01
C ASN A 5 51.08 18.56 2.81
N ALA A 6 50.29 19.01 1.84
CA ALA A 6 50.07 18.29 0.58
C ALA A 6 50.92 18.83 -0.58
N GLU A 7 51.76 19.85 -0.36
CA GLU A 7 52.60 20.40 -1.42
C GLU A 7 53.52 19.34 -2.03
N GLY A 8 53.34 19.10 -3.33
CA GLY A 8 54.14 18.16 -4.10
C GLY A 8 53.72 16.69 -3.98
N LEU A 9 52.65 16.38 -3.24
CA LEU A 9 52.08 15.03 -3.18
C LEU A 9 50.88 14.92 -4.13
N SER A 10 50.89 13.87 -4.95
CA SER A 10 49.72 13.49 -5.76
C SER A 10 48.58 12.96 -4.89
N ASN A 11 47.36 12.98 -5.42
CA ASN A 11 46.19 12.33 -4.80
C ASN A 11 46.45 10.87 -4.40
N GLU A 12 47.23 10.11 -5.18
CA GLU A 12 47.57 8.72 -4.88
C GLU A 12 48.52 8.60 -3.69
N GLU A 13 49.53 9.48 -3.59
CA GLU A 13 50.46 9.52 -2.46
C GLU A 13 49.75 9.94 -1.16
N LEU A 14 48.82 10.89 -1.26
CA LEU A 14 47.98 11.31 -0.14
C LEU A 14 47.13 10.15 0.42
N MET A 15 46.74 9.17 -0.40
CA MET A 15 45.98 8.01 0.08
C MET A 15 46.77 7.13 1.05
N TYR A 16 48.10 7.05 0.92
CA TYR A 16 48.95 6.28 1.81
C TYR A 16 49.54 7.12 2.95
N HIS A 17 49.56 8.44 2.79
CA HIS A 17 50.04 9.38 3.80
C HIS A 17 48.97 9.73 4.85
N ASP A 18 47.72 9.96 4.44
CA ASP A 18 46.67 10.43 5.33
C ASP A 18 46.10 9.28 6.19
N GLU A 19 46.17 9.43 7.51
CA GLU A 19 45.71 8.45 8.50
C GLU A 19 44.29 8.74 8.97
N CYS A 20 43.32 7.97 8.48
CA CYS A 20 41.92 8.04 8.89
C CYS A 20 41.73 7.50 10.31
N ILE A 21 40.80 8.09 11.06
CA ILE A 21 40.42 7.64 12.41
C ILE A 21 39.42 6.49 12.29
N LEU A 22 39.81 5.28 12.71
CA LEU A 22 38.92 4.11 12.71
C LEU A 22 37.98 4.15 13.92
N VAL A 23 36.71 3.81 13.70
CA VAL A 23 35.68 3.85 14.73
C VAL A 23 34.79 2.62 14.76
N SER A 24 34.15 2.41 15.91
CA SER A 24 33.03 1.48 16.05
C SER A 24 31.75 2.05 15.41
N PRO A 25 30.70 1.23 15.22
CA PRO A 25 29.37 1.71 14.77
C PRO A 25 28.67 2.69 15.74
N THR A 26 29.20 2.89 16.94
CA THR A 26 28.74 3.89 17.93
C THR A 26 29.66 5.10 17.99
N ASP A 27 30.56 5.24 17.02
CA ASP A 27 31.53 6.33 16.88
C ASP A 27 32.60 6.37 17.98
N GLU A 28 32.90 5.22 18.58
CA GLU A 28 34.02 5.08 19.51
C GLU A 28 35.33 4.86 18.75
N ILE A 29 36.40 5.58 19.09
CA ILE A 29 37.70 5.43 18.43
C ILE A 29 38.30 4.07 18.77
N ILE A 30 38.56 3.26 17.74
CA ILE A 30 39.17 1.93 17.88
C ILE A 30 40.60 1.87 17.35
N GLY A 31 41.03 2.88 16.58
CA GLY A 31 42.38 2.95 16.02
C GLY A 31 42.50 3.98 14.92
N HIS A 32 43.51 3.81 14.06
CA HIS A 32 43.69 4.59 12.84
C HIS A 32 44.27 3.67 11.74
N SER A 33 44.07 4.05 10.48
CA SER A 33 44.65 3.38 9.31
C SER A 33 44.77 4.39 8.18
N ASN A 34 45.75 4.20 7.29
CA ASN A 34 45.83 5.04 6.09
C ASN A 34 44.56 4.96 5.25
N LYS A 35 44.33 6.04 4.49
CA LYS A 35 43.13 6.25 3.71
C LYS A 35 42.92 5.18 2.64
N ALA A 36 43.99 4.73 1.98
CA ALA A 36 43.95 3.66 1.00
C ALA A 36 43.32 2.39 1.59
N ILE A 37 43.88 1.85 2.67
CA ILE A 37 43.38 0.64 3.31
C ILE A 37 41.94 0.83 3.82
N SER A 38 41.63 2.01 4.35
CA SER A 38 40.30 2.29 4.89
C SER A 38 39.19 2.19 3.83
N HIS A 39 39.51 2.53 2.57
CA HIS A 39 38.58 2.54 1.43
C HIS A 39 38.64 1.27 0.56
N VAL A 40 39.49 0.29 0.91
CA VAL A 40 39.60 -0.98 0.16
C VAL A 40 38.51 -1.95 0.58
N PHE A 41 37.74 -2.42 -0.40
CA PHE A 41 36.73 -3.44 -0.25
C PHE A 41 37.32 -4.79 -0.66
N SER A 42 37.32 -5.75 0.24
CA SER A 42 37.94 -7.07 0.03
C SER A 42 37.14 -8.16 0.73
N SER A 43 37.43 -9.43 0.49
CA SER A 43 36.75 -10.52 1.21
C SER A 43 36.94 -10.46 2.73
N GLU A 44 38.04 -9.85 3.20
CA GLU A 44 38.33 -9.68 4.62
C GLU A 44 37.65 -8.44 5.21
N THR A 45 37.54 -7.38 4.40
CA THR A 45 36.83 -6.14 4.71
C THR A 45 35.76 -5.88 3.65
N PRO A 46 34.64 -6.62 3.65
CA PRO A 46 33.64 -6.53 2.58
C PRO A 46 33.21 -5.12 2.27
N ARG A 47 33.12 -4.27 3.31
CA ARG A 47 32.65 -2.89 3.26
C ARG A 47 33.75 -1.86 3.52
N GLY A 48 35.04 -2.24 3.46
CA GLY A 48 36.12 -1.37 3.96
C GLY A 48 36.07 -1.17 5.48
N LEU A 49 37.07 -0.45 6.01
CA LEU A 49 37.18 -0.18 7.44
C LEU A 49 36.31 1.02 7.80
N LEU A 50 35.52 0.90 8.87
CA LEU A 50 34.70 2.01 9.36
C LEU A 50 35.59 3.12 9.93
N HIS A 51 35.45 4.33 9.40
CA HIS A 51 36.24 5.48 9.81
C HIS A 51 35.43 6.78 9.87
N ARG A 52 35.95 7.83 10.51
CA ARG A 52 35.28 9.14 10.55
C ARG A 52 35.43 9.92 9.26
N ALA A 53 34.39 10.66 8.90
CA ALA A 53 34.38 11.63 7.82
C ALA A 53 33.60 12.89 8.22
N PHE A 54 33.60 13.90 7.37
CA PHE A 54 32.75 15.09 7.51
C PHE A 54 32.23 15.62 6.19
N SER A 55 31.06 16.26 6.25
CA SER A 55 30.39 16.93 5.15
C SER A 55 30.06 18.37 5.51
N VAL A 56 30.68 19.34 4.83
CA VAL A 56 30.40 20.77 4.97
C VAL A 56 29.35 21.24 3.97
N PHE A 57 28.34 21.97 4.45
CA PHE A 57 27.35 22.68 3.66
C PHE A 57 27.48 24.19 3.90
N MET A 58 27.97 24.91 2.90
CA MET A 58 28.17 26.36 2.95
C MET A 58 27.05 27.08 2.20
N PHE A 59 26.31 27.91 2.92
CA PHE A 59 25.23 28.73 2.38
C PHE A 59 25.65 30.19 2.28
N ASP A 60 25.22 30.85 1.21
CA ASP A 60 25.32 32.30 1.09
C ASP A 60 24.24 32.94 1.95
N LYS A 61 24.64 33.82 2.86
CA LYS A 61 23.74 34.45 3.84
C LYS A 61 22.70 35.36 3.18
N ALA A 62 23.05 36.02 2.08
CA ALA A 62 22.16 36.96 1.41
C ALA A 62 21.09 36.28 0.57
N THR A 63 21.44 35.20 -0.11
CA THR A 63 20.56 34.51 -1.08
C THR A 63 20.03 33.16 -0.60
N GLY A 64 20.61 32.60 0.47
CA GLY A 64 20.31 31.25 0.94
C GLY A 64 20.76 30.14 -0.01
N LYS A 65 21.59 30.45 -1.03
CA LYS A 65 22.09 29.44 -1.99
C LYS A 65 23.18 28.57 -1.35
N LEU A 66 23.23 27.29 -1.70
CA LEU A 66 24.27 26.34 -1.27
C LEU A 66 25.40 26.29 -2.30
N LEU A 67 26.64 26.35 -1.84
CA LEU A 67 27.82 26.08 -2.67
C LEU A 67 28.00 24.57 -2.83
N LEU A 68 28.00 24.10 -4.07
CA LEU A 68 28.31 22.72 -4.43
C LEU A 68 29.63 22.64 -5.15
N GLN A 69 30.31 21.51 -5.02
CA GLN A 69 31.45 21.15 -5.84
C GLN A 69 31.18 19.89 -6.66
N GLN A 70 31.86 19.78 -7.80
CA GLN A 70 31.99 18.56 -8.58
C GLN A 70 33.39 18.01 -8.35
N ARG A 71 33.48 16.75 -7.94
CA ARG A 71 34.75 16.08 -7.68
C ARG A 71 35.55 15.93 -8.97
N ALA A 72 36.87 16.09 -8.90
CA ALA A 72 37.76 15.89 -10.03
C ALA A 72 37.60 14.50 -10.67
N THR A 73 37.93 14.41 -11.95
CA THR A 73 37.85 13.17 -12.74
C THR A 73 38.84 12.10 -12.28
N ASP A 74 39.95 12.54 -11.67
CA ASP A 74 41.10 11.69 -11.37
C ASP A 74 41.05 11.15 -9.92
N LYS A 75 39.95 11.39 -9.19
CA LYS A 75 39.73 10.83 -7.85
C LYS A 75 39.52 9.32 -7.94
N ILE A 76 40.17 8.58 -7.02
CA ILE A 76 40.06 7.12 -6.94
C ILE A 76 38.64 6.69 -6.56
N THR A 77 38.00 7.38 -5.62
CA THR A 77 36.61 7.13 -5.18
C THR A 77 35.67 8.23 -5.66
N PHE A 78 34.60 7.81 -6.32
CA PHE A 78 33.50 8.64 -6.81
C PHE A 78 33.97 9.87 -7.61
N PRO A 79 34.76 9.71 -8.69
CA PRO A 79 35.13 10.81 -9.58
C PRO A 79 33.92 11.43 -10.26
N SER A 80 34.02 12.71 -10.63
CA SER A 80 33.04 13.46 -11.43
C SER A 80 31.64 13.66 -10.81
N VAL A 81 31.37 13.13 -9.62
CA VAL A 81 30.07 13.29 -8.97
C VAL A 81 29.94 14.70 -8.37
N TRP A 82 28.73 15.27 -8.42
CA TRP A 82 28.37 16.48 -7.68
C TRP A 82 28.09 16.13 -6.20
N THR A 83 28.51 17.01 -5.29
CA THR A 83 28.38 16.82 -3.84
C THR A 83 28.23 18.15 -3.09
N ASN A 84 28.15 18.11 -1.75
CA ASN A 84 28.12 19.30 -0.89
C ASN A 84 29.43 20.11 -1.01
N THR A 85 29.55 21.21 -0.26
CA THR A 85 30.64 22.17 -0.43
C THR A 85 32.02 21.53 -0.33
N CYS A 86 32.28 20.76 0.72
CA CYS A 86 33.55 20.07 0.93
C CYS A 86 33.31 18.81 1.78
N CYS A 87 33.98 17.70 1.46
CA CYS A 87 33.88 16.46 2.23
C CYS A 87 35.23 15.80 2.35
N SER A 88 35.62 15.37 3.54
CA SER A 88 36.86 14.64 3.73
C SER A 88 36.89 13.95 5.10
N HIS A 89 38.09 13.70 5.61
CA HIS A 89 38.36 12.89 6.78
C HIS A 89 39.11 13.73 7.82
N PRO A 90 38.70 13.71 9.10
CA PRO A 90 39.58 14.11 10.18
C PRO A 90 40.72 13.09 10.32
N LEU A 91 41.95 13.59 10.47
CA LEU A 91 43.15 12.76 10.46
C LEU A 91 43.75 12.55 11.86
N HIS A 92 44.27 11.35 12.09
CA HIS A 92 45.01 11.05 13.30
C HIS A 92 46.38 11.76 13.33
N GLY A 93 46.87 12.16 14.51
CA GLY A 93 48.23 12.69 14.70
C GLY A 93 48.45 14.17 14.31
N MET A 94 47.37 14.87 13.94
CA MET A 94 47.37 16.27 13.49
C MET A 94 47.62 17.29 14.61
N SER A 95 48.18 18.44 14.23
CA SER A 95 48.26 19.64 15.08
C SER A 95 47.82 20.89 14.28
N PRO A 96 46.74 21.60 14.67
CA PRO A 96 45.85 21.30 15.79
C PRO A 96 45.15 19.93 15.66
N SER A 97 44.73 19.35 16.78
CA SER A 97 44.10 18.02 16.78
C SER A 97 42.83 18.03 15.95
N GLU A 98 42.67 17.00 15.12
CA GLU A 98 41.42 16.72 14.39
C GLU A 98 40.60 15.60 15.04
N VAL A 99 41.07 15.08 16.17
CA VAL A 99 40.40 14.02 16.92
C VAL A 99 39.53 14.63 18.02
N ASP A 100 38.21 14.39 17.95
CA ASP A 100 37.25 14.76 18.98
C ASP A 100 37.02 13.64 19.99
N LYS A 101 36.93 14.01 21.28
CA LYS A 101 36.54 13.09 22.36
C LYS A 101 35.03 12.92 22.41
N GLN A 102 34.56 11.72 22.74
CA GLN A 102 33.14 11.40 22.79
C GLN A 102 32.32 12.38 23.64
N ALA A 103 32.80 12.72 24.85
CA ALA A 103 32.13 13.66 25.75
C ALA A 103 32.00 15.10 25.21
N GLN A 104 32.80 15.47 24.21
CA GLN A 104 32.66 16.75 23.50
C GLN A 104 31.57 16.64 22.43
N VAL A 105 31.61 15.55 21.65
CA VAL A 105 30.62 15.27 20.60
C VAL A 105 29.20 15.22 21.18
N GLU A 106 29.00 14.56 22.31
CA GLU A 106 27.70 14.47 23.03
C GLU A 106 27.16 15.83 23.48
N LYS A 107 28.03 16.85 23.59
CA LYS A 107 27.67 18.23 23.94
C LYS A 107 27.54 19.14 22.70
N GLY A 108 27.60 18.57 21.50
CA GLY A 108 27.59 19.31 20.24
C GLY A 108 28.91 20.02 19.92
N GLN A 109 30.00 19.67 20.60
CA GLN A 109 31.31 20.30 20.43
C GLN A 109 32.24 19.39 19.62
N VAL A 110 32.59 19.80 18.41
CA VAL A 110 33.42 19.01 17.46
C VAL A 110 34.62 19.81 16.91
N PRO A 111 35.46 20.42 17.78
CA PRO A 111 36.58 21.26 17.33
C PRO A 111 37.58 20.51 16.43
N GLY A 112 37.75 19.21 16.61
CA GLY A 112 38.62 18.38 15.79
C GLY A 112 38.13 18.26 14.35
N VAL A 113 36.86 17.89 14.18
CA VAL A 113 36.24 17.82 12.85
C VAL A 113 36.20 19.20 12.18
N ILE A 114 35.96 20.28 12.94
CA ILE A 114 35.99 21.65 12.39
C ILE A 114 37.40 22.02 11.91
N ASN A 115 38.46 21.66 12.63
CA ASN A 115 39.84 21.88 12.17
C ASN A 115 40.12 21.15 10.84
N ALA A 116 39.62 19.92 10.70
CA ALA A 116 39.72 19.16 9.47
C ALA A 116 38.95 19.82 8.31
N ALA A 117 37.75 20.33 8.58
CA ALA A 117 36.94 21.06 7.62
C ALA A 117 37.63 22.34 7.14
N VAL A 118 38.20 23.14 8.05
CA VAL A 118 38.97 24.36 7.70
C VAL A 118 40.16 24.02 6.80
N ARG A 119 40.93 22.97 7.15
CA ARG A 119 42.05 22.50 6.33
C ARG A 119 41.61 22.12 4.92
N LYS A 120 40.52 21.36 4.80
CA LYS A 120 40.08 20.83 3.52
C LYS A 120 39.29 21.83 2.67
N LEU A 121 38.62 22.81 3.27
CA LEU A 121 38.06 23.96 2.54
C LEU A 121 39.17 24.76 1.85
N LYS A 122 40.30 24.99 2.54
CA LYS A 122 41.47 25.64 1.95
C LYS A 122 42.10 24.78 0.86
N HIS A 123 42.25 23.47 1.09
CA HIS A 123 42.86 22.58 0.12
C HIS A 123 42.01 22.35 -1.15
N GLU A 124 40.71 22.07 -1.02
CA GLU A 124 39.86 21.72 -2.16
C GLU A 124 39.35 22.95 -2.91
N LEU A 125 38.92 23.98 -2.19
CA LEU A 125 38.24 25.14 -2.77
C LEU A 125 39.08 26.42 -2.73
N GLY A 126 40.27 26.40 -2.13
CA GLY A 126 41.08 27.59 -1.91
C GLY A 126 40.49 28.56 -0.89
N ILE A 127 39.49 28.14 -0.11
CA ILE A 127 38.83 28.98 0.87
C ILE A 127 39.70 29.06 2.12
N ASP A 128 40.41 30.17 2.28
CA ASP A 128 41.12 30.47 3.51
C ASP A 128 40.13 31.06 4.53
N CYS A 129 39.68 30.23 5.48
CA CYS A 129 38.70 30.62 6.48
C CYS A 129 39.15 31.85 7.29
N GLU A 130 40.42 31.93 7.68
CA GLU A 130 40.95 33.07 8.45
C GLU A 130 40.93 34.36 7.62
N ALA A 131 41.42 34.30 6.38
CA ALA A 131 41.42 35.45 5.48
C ALA A 131 40.00 35.91 5.09
N SER A 132 39.05 34.97 5.04
CA SER A 132 37.62 35.23 4.81
C SER A 132 36.85 35.59 6.10
N GLY A 133 37.52 35.70 7.25
CA GLY A 133 36.89 36.08 8.52
C GLY A 133 35.95 35.01 9.12
N ILE A 134 36.01 33.78 8.61
CA ILE A 134 35.27 32.62 9.10
C ILE A 134 36.02 32.05 10.30
N LYS A 135 35.34 31.96 11.44
CA LYS A 135 35.87 31.38 12.66
C LYS A 135 35.33 29.97 12.88
N ASN A 136 36.00 29.19 13.71
CA ASN A 136 35.54 27.85 14.08
C ASN A 136 34.14 27.86 14.73
N GLU A 137 33.77 28.93 15.43
CA GLU A 137 32.44 29.10 16.05
C GLU A 137 31.29 29.31 15.04
N ASP A 138 31.60 29.67 13.80
CA ASP A 138 30.60 29.85 12.74
C ASP A 138 30.11 28.51 12.16
N PHE A 139 30.84 27.42 12.41
CA PHE A 139 30.44 26.08 12.01
C PHE A 139 29.40 25.51 12.97
N LYS A 140 28.22 25.17 12.44
CA LYS A 140 27.17 24.49 13.18
C LYS A 140 27.23 22.99 12.93
N PHE A 141 27.52 22.21 13.97
CA PHE A 141 27.37 20.76 13.93
C PHE A 141 25.91 20.37 14.12
N LEU A 142 25.37 19.55 13.20
CA LEU A 142 23.98 19.13 13.22
C LEU A 142 23.81 17.69 13.71
N THR A 143 24.45 16.74 13.05
CA THR A 143 24.30 15.31 13.38
C THR A 143 25.40 14.46 12.74
N ARG A 144 25.39 13.15 13.02
CA ARG A 144 26.26 12.14 12.41
C ARG A 144 25.45 11.10 11.65
N LEU A 145 25.95 10.66 10.51
CA LEU A 145 25.42 9.49 9.80
C LEU A 145 26.47 8.41 9.62
N HIS A 146 26.08 7.15 9.78
CA HIS A 146 26.89 5.98 9.43
C HIS A 146 26.37 5.43 8.11
N TYR A 147 27.20 5.37 7.08
CA TYR A 147 26.84 4.73 5.82
C TYR A 147 28.00 3.93 5.25
N TRP A 148 27.73 3.14 4.22
CA TRP A 148 28.76 2.60 3.34
C TRP A 148 28.27 2.68 1.89
N ALA A 149 29.18 2.69 0.92
CA ALA A 149 28.86 2.68 -0.50
C ALA A 149 30.04 2.20 -1.34
N VAL A 150 29.79 1.27 -2.26
CA VAL A 150 30.77 0.80 -3.25
C VAL A 150 30.76 1.73 -4.47
N ASP A 151 31.94 2.08 -4.99
CA ASP A 151 32.05 2.87 -6.23
C ASP A 151 31.93 1.99 -7.49
N THR A 152 30.74 1.42 -7.65
CA THR A 152 30.36 0.56 -8.78
C THR A 152 30.21 1.32 -10.09
N VAL A 153 29.96 2.63 -10.03
CA VAL A 153 29.79 3.48 -11.20
C VAL A 153 31.12 3.63 -11.94
N THR A 154 32.21 3.81 -11.19
CA THR A 154 33.55 3.99 -11.76
C THR A 154 34.23 2.65 -12.03
N HIS A 155 34.18 1.72 -11.06
CA HIS A 155 34.99 0.50 -11.09
C HIS A 155 34.19 -0.77 -11.38
N GLY A 156 32.89 -0.65 -11.65
CA GLY A 156 32.00 -1.78 -11.94
C GLY A 156 31.62 -2.62 -10.72
N LYS A 157 30.90 -3.73 -10.94
CA LYS A 157 30.31 -4.54 -9.86
C LYS A 157 31.32 -5.17 -8.88
N LYS A 158 32.58 -5.32 -9.29
CA LYS A 158 33.68 -5.84 -8.45
C LYS A 158 34.65 -4.73 -8.04
N ALA A 159 34.15 -3.51 -7.90
CA ALA A 159 34.92 -2.36 -7.48
C ALA A 159 35.74 -2.66 -6.21
N PRO A 160 37.06 -2.43 -6.21
CA PRO A 160 37.90 -2.59 -5.03
C PRO A 160 37.81 -1.38 -4.09
N TRP A 161 37.09 -0.33 -4.47
CA TRP A 161 37.03 0.95 -3.77
C TRP A 161 35.60 1.31 -3.38
N GLY A 162 35.47 1.93 -2.21
CA GLY A 162 34.22 2.48 -1.71
C GLY A 162 34.45 3.29 -0.43
N GLU A 163 33.38 3.64 0.25
CA GLU A 163 33.39 4.38 1.51
C GLU A 163 32.60 3.61 2.57
N HIS A 164 33.00 3.73 3.84
CA HIS A 164 32.29 3.21 5.00
C HIS A 164 32.62 4.07 6.21
N GLU A 165 31.70 4.97 6.51
CA GLU A 165 32.02 6.19 7.24
C GLU A 165 30.98 6.53 8.30
N VAL A 166 31.45 7.06 9.42
CA VAL A 166 30.66 7.92 10.32
C VAL A 166 30.93 9.37 9.93
N ASP A 167 30.02 9.94 9.17
CA ASP A 167 30.10 11.28 8.59
C ASP A 167 29.46 12.34 9.51
N TYR A 168 30.21 13.40 9.80
CA TYR A 168 29.80 14.54 10.61
C TYR A 168 29.26 15.67 9.73
N VAL A 169 28.01 16.05 9.92
CA VAL A 169 27.38 17.10 9.11
C VAL A 169 27.58 18.47 9.74
N LEU A 170 28.30 19.34 9.01
CA LEU A 170 28.62 20.71 9.40
C LEU A 170 27.96 21.72 8.45
N PHE A 171 27.34 22.74 9.02
CA PHE A 171 26.77 23.86 8.28
C PHE A 171 27.56 25.14 8.54
N LEU A 172 27.63 25.98 7.52
CA LEU A 172 28.25 27.30 7.59
C LEU A 172 27.45 28.28 6.73
N THR A 173 27.23 29.50 7.25
CA THR A 173 26.67 30.62 6.46
C THR A 173 27.72 31.70 6.28
N VAL A 174 27.96 32.12 5.04
CA VAL A 174 29.00 33.11 4.70
C VAL A 174 28.42 34.25 3.87
N ASP A 175 29.09 35.39 3.86
CA ASP A 175 28.88 36.38 2.81
C ASP A 175 29.71 35.97 1.59
N SER A 176 29.05 35.42 0.56
CA SER A 176 29.75 34.91 -0.63
C SER A 176 30.53 35.99 -1.38
N SER A 177 30.23 37.28 -1.20
CA SER A 177 30.97 38.38 -1.83
C SER A 177 32.37 38.58 -1.25
N THR A 178 32.59 38.11 -0.02
CA THR A 178 33.87 38.18 0.69
C THR A 178 34.74 36.93 0.51
N LEU A 179 34.19 35.91 -0.14
CA LEU A 179 34.82 34.61 -0.31
C LEU A 179 35.65 34.57 -1.59
N THR A 180 36.92 34.17 -1.48
CA THR A 180 37.76 33.87 -2.65
C THR A 180 37.74 32.37 -2.93
N LEU A 181 37.26 31.98 -4.11
CA LEU A 181 37.31 30.59 -4.58
C LEU A 181 38.51 30.41 -5.50
N ALA A 182 39.41 29.50 -5.12
CA ALA A 182 40.51 29.03 -5.96
C ALA A 182 40.54 27.49 -5.92
N PRO A 183 39.58 26.81 -6.58
CA PRO A 183 39.47 25.36 -6.48
C PRO A 183 40.73 24.66 -6.99
N ASN A 184 41.21 23.67 -6.23
CA ASN A 184 42.33 22.84 -6.65
C ASN A 184 41.85 21.90 -7.77
N PRO A 185 42.43 21.95 -8.99
CA PRO A 185 41.97 21.14 -10.11
C PRO A 185 42.14 19.63 -9.89
N GLU A 186 43.04 19.21 -8.98
CA GLU A 186 43.19 17.80 -8.61
C GLU A 186 42.06 17.29 -7.69
N GLU A 187 41.33 18.19 -7.04
CA GLU A 187 40.24 17.84 -6.12
C GLU A 187 38.86 18.18 -6.71
N VAL A 188 38.76 19.28 -7.46
CA VAL A 188 37.50 19.90 -7.86
C VAL A 188 37.50 20.25 -9.36
N SER A 189 36.57 19.68 -10.12
CA SER A 189 36.38 19.98 -11.54
C SER A 189 35.36 21.08 -11.81
N GLY A 190 34.56 21.48 -10.80
CA GLY A 190 33.55 22.50 -10.97
C GLY A 190 32.93 22.96 -9.65
N VAL A 191 32.44 24.19 -9.61
CA VAL A 191 31.74 24.77 -8.45
C VAL A 191 30.49 25.50 -8.90
N LYS A 192 29.44 25.50 -8.07
CA LYS A 192 28.22 26.27 -8.36
C LYS A 192 27.46 26.62 -7.09
N TRP A 193 26.91 27.83 -7.05
CA TRP A 193 25.91 28.22 -6.07
C TRP A 193 24.52 27.88 -6.59
N VAL A 194 23.75 27.12 -5.82
CA VAL A 194 22.40 26.70 -6.22
C VAL A 194 21.35 27.05 -5.17
N SER A 195 20.21 27.49 -5.64
CA SER A 195 18.98 27.57 -4.85
C SER A 195 18.37 26.18 -4.63
N LYS A 196 17.42 26.10 -3.69
CA LYS A 196 16.67 24.87 -3.40
C LYS A 196 16.02 24.26 -4.66
N SER A 197 15.46 25.10 -5.55
CA SER A 197 14.83 24.66 -6.79
C SER A 197 15.83 24.18 -7.85
N GLU A 198 16.98 24.85 -7.97
CA GLU A 198 18.07 24.45 -8.86
C GLU A 198 18.68 23.12 -8.42
N LEU A 199 18.86 22.91 -7.11
CA LEU A 199 19.31 21.62 -6.58
C LEU A 199 18.33 20.50 -6.91
N ILE A 200 17.04 20.66 -6.60
CA ILE A 200 16.00 19.65 -6.89
C ILE A 200 15.99 19.29 -8.38
N THR A 201 16.16 20.28 -9.25
CA THR A 201 16.20 20.06 -10.70
C THR A 201 17.47 19.29 -11.10
N GLY A 202 18.63 19.72 -10.60
CA GLY A 202 19.92 19.08 -10.91
C GLY A 202 20.02 17.65 -10.39
N MET A 203 19.36 17.32 -9.28
CA MET A 203 19.34 15.96 -8.72
C MET A 203 18.59 14.93 -9.55
N LYS A 204 17.73 15.37 -10.50
CA LYS A 204 17.01 14.44 -11.39
C LYS A 204 17.87 13.86 -12.52
N THR A 205 18.92 14.56 -12.93
CA THR A 205 19.68 14.24 -14.15
C THR A 205 21.19 14.18 -13.95
N GLY A 206 21.71 14.70 -12.83
CA GLY A 206 23.14 14.69 -12.53
C GLY A 206 23.63 13.39 -11.89
N LEU A 207 24.95 13.18 -11.96
CA LEU A 207 25.65 12.18 -11.15
C LEU A 207 25.99 12.81 -9.80
N TRP A 208 25.57 12.18 -8.70
CA TRP A 208 25.71 12.74 -7.35
C TRP A 208 26.27 11.69 -6.40
N SER A 209 27.07 12.16 -5.43
CA SER A 209 27.64 11.28 -4.42
C SER A 209 26.56 10.63 -3.53
N PRO A 210 26.75 9.36 -3.10
CA PRO A 210 25.80 8.65 -2.24
C PRO A 210 25.47 9.39 -0.93
N TRP A 211 26.48 9.84 -0.17
CA TRP A 211 26.28 10.52 1.11
C TRP A 211 25.47 11.82 0.98
N PHE A 212 25.81 12.63 -0.01
CA PHE A 212 25.07 13.86 -0.29
C PHE A 212 23.59 13.57 -0.58
N ARG A 213 23.29 12.54 -1.38
CA ARG A 213 21.89 12.13 -1.63
C ARG A 213 21.19 11.75 -0.31
N LEU A 214 21.85 11.00 0.56
CA LEU A 214 21.29 10.62 1.86
C LEU A 214 20.96 11.85 2.71
N ILE A 215 21.93 12.75 2.90
CA ILE A 215 21.76 13.96 3.71
C ILE A 215 20.67 14.86 3.12
N VAL A 216 20.69 15.04 1.80
CA VAL A 216 19.77 15.92 1.10
C VAL A 216 18.33 15.44 1.23
N ASN A 217 18.13 14.15 0.99
CA ASN A 217 16.81 13.53 0.98
C ASN A 217 16.26 13.36 2.39
N LYS A 218 17.10 13.08 3.39
CA LYS A 218 16.67 12.83 4.76
C LYS A 218 16.38 14.12 5.53
N TRP A 219 17.22 15.14 5.39
CA TRP A 219 17.17 16.30 6.28
C TRP A 219 17.16 17.65 5.58
N LEU A 220 17.87 17.82 4.47
CA LEU A 220 18.06 19.15 3.88
C LEU A 220 16.79 19.68 3.17
N LEU A 221 16.23 18.89 2.24
CA LEU A 221 15.14 19.30 1.35
C LEU A 221 13.70 19.00 1.82
N PRO A 222 13.42 18.00 2.69
CA PRO A 222 12.05 17.76 3.17
C PRO A 222 11.36 19.02 3.70
N THR A 223 10.03 19.05 3.64
CA THR A 223 9.25 20.18 4.16
C THR A 223 9.48 20.32 5.66
N GLY A 224 9.89 21.52 6.10
CA GLY A 224 10.33 21.78 7.47
C GLY A 224 11.75 21.29 7.77
N GLY A 225 12.52 20.90 6.74
CA GLY A 225 13.91 20.46 6.83
C GLY A 225 14.90 21.62 6.98
N TRP A 226 16.20 21.28 7.05
CA TRP A 226 17.26 22.22 7.42
C TRP A 226 17.36 23.46 6.52
N TRP A 227 17.00 23.35 5.23
CA TRP A 227 17.06 24.46 4.28
C TRP A 227 15.76 25.28 4.17
N ASP A 228 14.65 24.86 4.80
CA ASP A 228 13.43 25.68 4.79
C ASP A 228 13.53 26.91 5.70
N ASP A 229 14.34 26.80 6.75
CA ASP A 229 14.59 27.89 7.70
C ASP A 229 16.06 27.86 8.14
N LEU A 230 16.94 28.42 7.31
CA LEU A 230 18.38 28.45 7.59
C LEU A 230 18.72 29.22 8.86
N ASP A 231 17.96 30.26 9.19
CA ASP A 231 18.18 31.03 10.42
C ASP A 231 17.93 30.15 11.65
N VAL A 232 16.80 29.43 11.69
CA VAL A 232 16.53 28.47 12.77
C VAL A 232 17.57 27.36 12.82
N THR A 233 18.00 26.84 11.67
CA THR A 233 19.04 25.79 11.59
C THR A 233 20.38 26.26 12.15
N MET A 234 20.79 27.50 11.86
CA MET A 234 22.09 28.01 12.30
C MET A 234 22.08 28.52 13.74
N THR A 235 20.96 29.08 14.21
CA THR A 235 20.90 29.80 15.50
C THR A 235 20.30 29.00 16.64
N THR A 236 19.68 27.85 16.38
CA THR A 236 19.02 27.02 17.41
C THR A 236 19.50 25.58 17.35
N ASP A 237 19.15 24.79 18.38
CA ASP A 237 19.43 23.35 18.43
C ASP A 237 18.24 22.50 17.96
N LYS A 238 17.21 23.12 17.36
CA LYS A 238 15.97 22.44 16.92
C LYS A 238 16.23 21.19 16.07
N PHE A 239 17.27 21.24 15.23
CA PHE A 239 17.59 20.22 14.26
C PHE A 239 18.84 19.41 14.60
N CYS A 240 19.37 19.61 15.80
CA CYS A 240 20.61 18.97 16.24
C CYS A 240 20.33 17.63 16.93
N ASP A 241 21.10 16.60 16.56
CA ASP A 241 21.16 15.32 17.25
C ASP A 241 22.63 14.95 17.49
N TYR A 242 23.08 15.15 18.72
CA TYR A 242 24.47 14.92 19.12
C TYR A 242 24.71 13.53 19.69
N THR A 243 23.64 12.83 20.06
CA THR A 243 23.72 11.55 20.77
C THR A 243 23.65 10.37 19.84
N SER A 244 22.89 10.49 18.75
CA SER A 244 22.70 9.38 17.81
C SER A 244 23.75 9.39 16.71
N VAL A 245 23.90 8.22 16.07
CA VAL A 245 24.55 8.07 14.77
C VAL A 245 23.51 7.43 13.84
N HIS A 246 23.03 8.18 12.86
CA HIS A 246 21.95 7.74 11.97
C HIS A 246 22.49 6.80 10.90
N LYS A 247 22.02 5.55 10.84
CA LYS A 247 22.63 4.51 10.02
C LYS A 247 21.89 4.31 8.70
N PHE A 248 22.59 4.32 7.57
CA PHE A 248 22.00 4.20 6.24
C PHE A 248 22.74 3.18 5.41
N ASP A 249 22.01 2.21 4.89
CA ASP A 249 22.53 1.33 3.85
C ASP A 249 22.56 2.06 2.48
N PRO A 250 23.55 1.77 1.62
CA PRO A 250 23.62 2.36 0.29
C PRO A 250 22.45 1.92 -0.59
N PRO A 251 22.13 2.70 -1.64
CA PRO A 251 21.32 2.22 -2.76
C PRO A 251 21.90 0.93 -3.37
N GLU A 252 21.05 0.06 -3.93
CA GLU A 252 21.46 -1.23 -4.51
C GLU A 252 22.57 -1.10 -5.56
N GLU A 253 22.60 0.00 -6.31
CA GLU A 253 23.65 0.25 -7.29
C GLU A 253 25.04 0.35 -6.64
N HIS A 254 25.14 0.72 -5.37
CA HIS A 254 26.38 0.88 -4.60
C HIS A 254 26.65 -0.30 -3.64
N VAL A 255 26.09 -1.48 -3.94
CA VAL A 255 26.26 -2.75 -3.20
C VAL A 255 27.21 -3.68 -3.98
N GLY A 256 27.90 -4.60 -3.29
CA GLY A 256 28.83 -5.56 -3.88
C GLY A 256 30.29 -5.18 -3.70
N GLY A 257 31.02 -5.01 -4.82
CA GLY A 257 32.46 -4.73 -4.80
C GLY A 257 33.32 -5.99 -4.71
N ALA A 258 34.65 -5.81 -4.65
CA ALA A 258 35.59 -6.93 -4.59
C ALA A 258 35.46 -7.77 -3.30
N GLY A 259 34.82 -7.21 -2.27
CA GLY A 259 34.48 -7.90 -1.04
C GLY A 259 33.06 -8.50 -0.96
N ASP A 260 32.26 -8.37 -2.02
CA ASP A 260 30.86 -8.80 -2.05
C ASP A 260 30.05 -8.28 -0.85
N ALA A 261 30.13 -6.97 -0.58
CA ALA A 261 29.33 -6.34 0.46
C ALA A 261 27.84 -6.44 0.14
N GLN A 262 27.08 -7.11 1.00
CA GLN A 262 25.64 -7.34 0.83
C GLN A 262 24.80 -6.45 1.77
N LEU A 263 23.53 -6.27 1.42
CA LEU A 263 22.50 -5.66 2.27
C LEU A 263 21.72 -6.73 3.06
N PRO A 264 21.10 -6.38 4.19
CA PRO A 264 21.31 -5.15 4.96
C PRO A 264 22.55 -5.26 5.87
N TYR A 265 23.27 -4.16 6.09
CA TYR A 265 24.39 -4.11 7.04
C TYR A 265 24.11 -3.16 8.20
N LEU A 266 23.44 -2.05 7.89
CA LEU A 266 23.07 -1.01 8.83
C LEU A 266 21.56 -1.03 9.00
N GLY A 267 21.05 -2.03 9.74
CA GLY A 267 19.64 -2.20 10.12
C GLY A 267 18.68 -1.17 9.52
N SER A 268 18.22 -1.45 8.29
CA SER A 268 17.11 -0.86 7.53
C SER A 268 16.76 0.62 7.77
N ILE A 269 17.20 1.53 6.88
CA ILE A 269 16.51 2.82 6.64
C ILE A 269 16.05 2.92 5.18
N ASN A 270 14.75 3.14 5.03
CA ASN A 270 13.93 3.19 3.81
C ASN A 270 14.49 4.05 2.65
N LYS A 271 14.41 3.50 1.43
CA LYS A 271 14.63 4.19 0.15
C LYS A 271 13.75 5.45 0.03
N ILE A 272 14.36 6.57 -0.36
CA ILE A 272 13.66 7.85 -0.63
C ILE A 272 13.43 7.98 -2.14
N GLU A 273 12.16 7.94 -2.57
CA GLU A 273 11.72 8.33 -3.91
C GLU A 273 10.89 9.64 -3.89
N PRO A 274 10.87 10.41 -5.00
CA PRO A 274 10.51 11.83 -4.99
C PRO A 274 9.00 12.10 -4.85
N VAL A 275 8.66 13.07 -4.00
CA VAL A 275 7.28 13.50 -3.71
C VAL A 275 6.63 14.14 -4.94
N ASN A 276 5.62 13.45 -5.47
CA ASN A 276 4.68 13.99 -6.45
C ASN A 276 3.58 14.77 -5.70
N LYS A 277 3.55 16.10 -5.86
CA LYS A 277 2.56 16.99 -5.24
C LYS A 277 1.18 16.76 -5.88
N ASN A 278 0.15 16.70 -5.02
CA ASN A 278 -1.31 16.61 -5.31
C ASN A 278 -1.99 15.23 -5.17
N ALA A 279 -1.81 14.56 -4.03
CA ALA A 279 -2.82 13.62 -3.55
C ALA A 279 -3.04 13.84 -2.04
N ALA A 280 -4.29 13.96 -1.62
CA ALA A 280 -4.69 13.92 -0.22
C ALA A 280 -3.92 12.81 0.52
N LEU A 281 -3.32 13.15 1.66
CA LEU A 281 -2.61 12.23 2.56
C LEU A 281 -3.45 10.95 2.70
N LYS A 282 -2.90 9.82 2.27
CA LYS A 282 -3.53 8.49 2.33
C LYS A 282 -2.65 7.59 3.19
N GLN A 283 -3.33 6.81 4.03
CA GLN A 283 -2.82 5.88 5.05
C GLN A 283 -1.88 4.79 4.53
N GLY A 284 -0.93 4.36 5.37
CA GLY A 284 0.08 3.35 5.06
C GLY A 284 0.94 3.75 3.85
N ALA A 285 1.77 2.84 3.36
CA ALA A 285 2.57 3.05 2.14
C ALA A 285 1.76 3.20 0.83
N TYR A 286 0.50 3.67 0.87
CA TYR A 286 -0.26 4.12 -0.29
C TYR A 286 0.43 5.30 -0.99
N GLY A 287 1.37 4.97 -1.85
CA GLY A 287 2.14 5.93 -2.63
C GLY A 287 3.63 5.60 -2.76
N LYS A 288 4.18 4.67 -1.95
CA LYS A 288 5.58 4.23 -2.07
C LYS A 288 5.81 3.29 -3.25
N VAL A 289 4.77 2.54 -3.64
CA VAL A 289 4.81 1.58 -4.75
C VAL A 289 3.72 1.90 -5.78
N LYS A 290 4.02 1.67 -7.06
CA LYS A 290 3.08 1.90 -8.17
C LYS A 290 1.78 1.14 -7.94
N ILE A 291 0.63 1.80 -8.09
CA ILE A 291 -0.67 1.11 -8.11
C ILE A 291 -1.04 0.79 -9.55
N HIS A 292 -1.15 -0.49 -9.88
CA HIS A 292 -1.57 -0.94 -11.20
C HIS A 292 -3.08 -0.82 -11.34
N LYS A 293 -3.51 0.13 -12.19
CA LYS A 293 -4.92 0.39 -12.51
C LYS A 293 -5.12 0.31 -14.01
N GLU A 294 -6.25 -0.23 -14.43
CA GLU A 294 -6.68 -0.17 -15.83
C GLU A 294 -6.92 1.29 -16.25
N SER A 295 -6.70 1.59 -17.53
CA SER A 295 -6.87 2.95 -18.06
C SER A 295 -8.31 3.44 -17.87
N LYS A 296 -8.50 4.76 -17.70
CA LYS A 296 -9.84 5.35 -17.54
C LYS A 296 -10.76 5.01 -18.73
N ILE A 297 -10.20 4.98 -19.93
CA ILE A 297 -10.93 4.60 -21.15
C ILE A 297 -11.40 3.15 -21.07
N SER A 298 -10.52 2.21 -20.71
CA SER A 298 -10.89 0.81 -20.54
C SER A 298 -12.00 0.61 -19.49
N GLN A 299 -11.96 1.37 -18.39
CA GLN A 299 -13.00 1.35 -17.38
C GLN A 299 -14.33 1.92 -17.90
N LEU A 300 -14.32 2.99 -18.70
CA LEU A 300 -15.52 3.60 -19.28
C LEU A 300 -16.17 2.71 -20.37
N CYS A 301 -15.39 1.92 -21.10
CA CYS A 301 -15.91 0.96 -22.07
C CYS A 301 -16.73 -0.17 -21.42
N ARG A 302 -16.61 -0.38 -20.11
CA ARG A 302 -17.39 -1.38 -19.36
C ARG A 302 -18.70 -0.76 -18.85
N VAL A 303 -19.64 -0.56 -19.76
CA VAL A 303 -20.90 0.15 -19.52
C VAL A 303 -21.67 -0.39 -18.29
N SER A 304 -21.70 -1.70 -18.08
CA SER A 304 -22.36 -2.30 -16.91
C SER A 304 -21.70 -1.94 -15.56
N GLU A 305 -20.37 -1.83 -15.53
CA GLU A 305 -19.61 -1.39 -14.35
C GLU A 305 -19.81 0.11 -14.09
N VAL A 306 -19.87 0.92 -15.15
CA VAL A 306 -20.20 2.37 -15.06
C VAL A 306 -21.62 2.56 -14.51
N PHE A 307 -22.59 1.82 -15.04
CA PHE A 307 -23.97 1.86 -14.57
C PHE A 307 -24.07 1.44 -13.09
N SER A 308 -23.30 0.43 -12.67
CA SER A 308 -23.22 0.02 -11.27
C SER A 308 -22.69 1.15 -10.38
N ALA A 309 -21.65 1.87 -10.82
CA ALA A 309 -21.10 3.01 -10.09
C ALA A 309 -22.10 4.17 -10.00
N VAL A 310 -22.77 4.51 -11.11
CA VAL A 310 -23.83 5.55 -11.15
C VAL A 310 -24.99 5.16 -10.24
N THR A 311 -25.39 3.89 -10.25
CA THR A 311 -26.47 3.38 -9.40
C THR A 311 -26.14 3.59 -7.92
N LEU A 312 -24.93 3.22 -7.47
CA LEU A 312 -24.51 3.42 -6.08
C LEU A 312 -24.32 4.89 -5.69
N LEU A 313 -24.07 5.79 -6.65
CA LEU A 313 -23.88 7.21 -6.34
C LEU A 313 -25.19 7.98 -6.33
N TYR A 314 -26.13 7.66 -7.22
CA TYR A 314 -27.28 8.54 -7.50
C TYR A 314 -28.65 7.85 -7.42
N ILE A 315 -28.75 6.54 -7.65
CA ILE A 315 -30.04 5.84 -7.75
C ILE A 315 -30.37 5.15 -6.42
N LYS A 316 -29.40 4.40 -5.89
CA LYS A 316 -29.53 3.60 -4.68
C LYS A 316 -28.24 3.75 -3.85
N PRO A 317 -27.98 4.95 -3.30
CA PRO A 317 -26.86 5.13 -2.39
C PRO A 317 -27.00 4.23 -1.17
N LEU A 318 -25.86 3.79 -0.65
CA LEU A 318 -25.83 2.98 0.57
C LEU A 318 -26.22 3.88 1.73
N THR A 319 -27.36 3.58 2.34
CA THR A 319 -27.84 4.27 3.54
C THR A 319 -27.16 3.72 4.78
N SER A 320 -26.87 4.60 5.73
CA SER A 320 -26.34 4.21 7.04
C SER A 320 -27.47 4.03 8.04
N ASN A 321 -27.42 2.97 8.83
CA ASN A 321 -28.35 2.76 9.95
C ASN A 321 -27.91 3.52 11.23
N LEU A 322 -26.78 4.25 11.19
CA LEU A 322 -26.23 4.95 12.36
C LEU A 322 -27.17 6.02 12.93
N SER A 323 -28.01 6.64 12.10
CA SER A 323 -28.94 7.69 12.52
C SER A 323 -30.22 7.16 13.20
N SER A 324 -30.29 5.86 13.55
CA SER A 324 -31.47 5.30 14.18
C SER A 324 -31.69 5.91 15.58
N PRO A 325 -32.96 6.12 16.00
CA PRO A 325 -33.24 6.62 17.35
C PRO A 325 -32.68 5.73 18.45
N ALA A 326 -32.60 4.41 18.22
CA ALA A 326 -32.05 3.46 19.19
C ALA A 326 -30.55 3.69 19.44
N ILE A 327 -29.78 4.03 18.39
CA ILE A 327 -28.35 4.36 18.50
C ILE A 327 -28.18 5.75 19.14
N ALA A 328 -28.90 6.76 18.63
CA ALA A 328 -28.79 8.14 19.09
C ALA A 328 -29.06 8.31 20.59
N ASN A 329 -29.96 7.49 21.16
CA ASN A 329 -30.29 7.54 22.58
C ASN A 329 -29.31 6.76 23.48
N ARG A 330 -28.46 5.90 22.91
CA ARG A 330 -27.57 4.99 23.66
C ARG A 330 -26.14 5.50 23.79
N PHE A 331 -25.65 6.27 22.82
CA PHE A 331 -24.24 6.65 22.73
C PHE A 331 -24.06 8.16 22.78
N ASP A 332 -22.93 8.61 23.33
CA ASP A 332 -22.53 10.01 23.24
C ASP A 332 -22.30 10.40 21.77
N LYS A 333 -22.93 11.49 21.35
CA LYS A 333 -22.93 11.91 19.96
C LYS A 333 -21.53 12.31 19.47
N SER A 334 -20.76 13.03 20.29
CA SER A 334 -19.44 13.51 19.90
C SER A 334 -18.47 12.35 19.67
N SER A 335 -18.45 11.40 20.59
CA SER A 335 -17.60 10.21 20.50
C SER A 335 -18.04 9.29 19.35
N LEU A 336 -19.36 9.13 19.14
CA LEU A 336 -19.89 8.33 18.02
C LEU A 336 -19.58 8.94 16.65
N ASP A 337 -19.74 10.26 16.51
CA ASP A 337 -19.44 10.99 15.27
C ASP A 337 -17.95 10.87 14.92
N PHE A 338 -17.06 10.93 15.92
CA PHE A 338 -15.64 10.65 15.72
C PHE A 338 -15.39 9.21 15.24
N CYS A 339 -15.99 8.20 15.91
CA CYS A 339 -15.82 6.81 15.52
C CYS A 339 -16.29 6.53 14.07
N ASP A 340 -17.43 7.09 13.65
CA ASP A 340 -17.90 6.92 12.27
C ASP A 340 -17.01 7.68 11.26
N HIS A 341 -16.56 8.88 11.64
CA HIS A 341 -15.65 9.66 10.80
C HIS A 341 -14.34 8.90 10.57
N ILE A 342 -13.68 8.49 11.66
CA ILE A 342 -12.39 7.82 11.59
C ILE A 342 -12.51 6.45 10.92
N LEU A 343 -13.61 5.71 11.14
CA LEU A 343 -13.91 4.49 10.39
C LEU A 343 -13.92 4.74 8.88
N GLY A 344 -14.58 5.81 8.42
CA GLY A 344 -14.59 6.19 7.00
C GLY A 344 -13.20 6.53 6.45
N LYS A 345 -12.29 6.99 7.32
CA LYS A 345 -10.89 7.22 6.98
C LYS A 345 -10.14 5.90 6.91
N VAL A 346 -10.00 5.19 8.03
CA VAL A 346 -9.11 4.00 8.15
C VAL A 346 -9.67 2.75 7.46
N SER A 347 -10.92 2.79 7.00
CA SER A 347 -11.63 1.62 6.49
C SER A 347 -12.51 1.93 5.29
N ARG A 348 -11.91 2.32 4.16
CA ARG A 348 -12.64 2.78 2.95
C ARG A 348 -13.87 1.94 2.57
N SER A 349 -13.67 0.77 1.97
CA SER A 349 -14.79 -0.06 1.46
C SER A 349 -15.53 -0.76 2.60
N PHE A 350 -14.85 -1.08 3.70
CA PHE A 350 -15.44 -1.79 4.83
C PHE A 350 -16.40 -0.91 5.64
N ALA A 351 -16.11 0.39 5.79
CA ALA A 351 -17.00 1.35 6.47
C ALA A 351 -18.40 1.37 5.85
N ALA A 352 -18.48 1.33 4.51
CA ALA A 352 -19.75 1.32 3.79
C ALA A 352 -20.59 0.06 4.07
N VAL A 353 -19.95 -1.07 4.36
CA VAL A 353 -20.64 -2.33 4.69
C VAL A 353 -20.99 -2.41 6.17
N ILE A 354 -20.12 -1.89 7.06
CA ILE A 354 -20.42 -1.77 8.51
C ILE A 354 -21.67 -0.89 8.71
N ARG A 355 -21.75 0.26 8.01
CA ARG A 355 -22.90 1.18 8.12
C ARG A 355 -24.25 0.59 7.71
N GLN A 356 -24.25 -0.51 6.97
CA GLN A 356 -25.46 -1.23 6.56
C GLN A 356 -25.89 -2.32 7.55
N LEU A 357 -25.08 -2.60 8.58
CA LEU A 357 -25.46 -3.58 9.61
C LEU A 357 -26.69 -3.11 10.40
N PRO A 358 -27.47 -4.04 10.98
CA PRO A 358 -28.59 -3.70 11.84
C PRO A 358 -28.15 -2.88 13.05
N GLU A 359 -29.04 -2.04 13.57
CA GLU A 359 -28.74 -1.08 14.64
C GLU A 359 -28.21 -1.73 15.94
N GLN A 360 -28.52 -3.01 16.17
CA GLN A 360 -28.08 -3.79 17.33
C GLN A 360 -26.61 -4.25 17.24
N LEU A 361 -25.99 -4.09 16.07
CA LEU A 361 -24.70 -4.69 15.75
C LEU A 361 -23.73 -3.70 15.07
N LEU A 362 -24.26 -2.66 14.42
CA LEU A 362 -23.48 -1.67 13.70
C LEU A 362 -22.40 -1.04 14.59
N VAL A 363 -22.79 -0.51 15.75
CA VAL A 363 -21.86 0.18 16.66
C VAL A 363 -20.90 -0.80 17.32
N GLU A 364 -21.38 -1.98 17.73
CA GLU A 364 -20.54 -3.06 18.25
C GLU A 364 -19.44 -3.46 17.23
N THR A 365 -19.80 -3.61 15.96
CA THR A 365 -18.87 -3.99 14.88
C THR A 365 -17.92 -2.85 14.52
N MET A 366 -18.39 -1.61 14.50
CA MET A 366 -17.56 -0.44 14.28
C MET A 366 -16.47 -0.31 15.35
N ILE A 367 -16.86 -0.41 16.64
CA ILE A 367 -15.88 -0.35 17.73
C ILE A 367 -14.96 -1.56 17.70
N PHE A 368 -15.48 -2.76 17.44
CA PHE A 368 -14.62 -3.93 17.28
C PHE A 368 -13.56 -3.71 16.19
N TYR A 369 -13.95 -3.16 15.03
CA TYR A 369 -13.01 -2.82 13.97
C TYR A 369 -11.97 -1.77 14.41
N LEU A 370 -12.39 -0.67 15.03
CA LEU A 370 -11.49 0.42 15.42
C LEU A 370 -10.49 -0.01 16.50
N VAL A 371 -10.94 -0.81 17.47
CA VAL A 371 -10.06 -1.39 18.51
C VAL A 371 -8.98 -2.26 17.88
N LEU A 372 -9.36 -3.15 16.95
CA LEU A 372 -8.39 -4.01 16.28
C LEU A 372 -7.49 -3.23 15.32
N ARG A 373 -7.99 -2.18 14.66
CA ARG A 373 -7.16 -1.30 13.82
C ARG A 373 -6.12 -0.54 14.66
N ALA A 374 -6.49 -0.05 15.84
CA ALA A 374 -5.54 0.59 16.74
C ALA A 374 -4.46 -0.40 17.24
N LEU A 375 -4.86 -1.64 17.57
CA LEU A 375 -3.90 -2.70 17.91
C LEU A 375 -2.94 -3.00 16.75
N ASP A 376 -3.48 -3.13 15.54
CA ASP A 376 -2.74 -3.37 14.29
C ASP A 376 -1.73 -2.25 14.02
N THR A 377 -2.11 -0.99 14.16
CA THR A 377 -1.20 0.16 14.01
C THR A 377 -0.03 0.12 15.00
N VAL A 378 -0.25 -0.34 16.24
CA VAL A 378 0.83 -0.52 17.23
C VAL A 378 1.78 -1.65 16.82
N GLU A 379 1.26 -2.73 16.23
CA GLU A 379 2.07 -3.85 15.75
C GLU A 379 2.89 -3.48 14.51
N ASP A 380 2.25 -2.88 13.51
CA ASP A 380 2.81 -2.52 12.21
C ASP A 380 3.88 -1.42 12.28
N ASP A 381 3.88 -0.56 13.31
CA ASP A 381 4.87 0.51 13.41
C ASP A 381 6.26 -0.02 13.80
N MET A 382 7.13 -0.18 12.82
CA MET A 382 8.49 -0.70 12.99
C MET A 382 9.47 0.30 13.63
N THR A 383 9.06 1.56 13.84
CA THR A 383 9.99 2.66 14.18
C THR A 383 9.67 3.37 15.48
N ALA A 384 8.42 3.34 15.94
CA ALA A 384 7.98 4.12 17.09
C ALA A 384 8.47 3.58 18.44
N PHE A 385 8.86 2.30 18.50
CA PHE A 385 9.29 1.66 19.75
C PHE A 385 10.81 1.49 19.79
N PRO A 386 11.47 1.81 20.92
CA PRO A 386 12.92 1.65 21.06
C PRO A 386 13.43 0.22 20.93
N SER A 387 12.57 -0.78 21.18
CA SER A 387 12.89 -2.20 21.03
C SER A 387 11.62 -3.05 20.89
N ASN A 388 11.78 -4.27 20.37
CA ASN A 388 10.68 -5.24 20.25
C ASN A 388 10.10 -5.64 21.61
N ASP A 389 10.91 -5.70 22.68
CA ASP A 389 10.42 -6.03 24.03
C ASP A 389 9.42 -4.99 24.56
N VAL A 390 9.70 -3.71 24.30
CA VAL A 390 8.78 -2.62 24.66
C VAL A 390 7.48 -2.73 23.87
N LYS A 391 7.56 -2.96 22.55
CA LYS A 391 6.38 -3.17 21.70
C LYS A 391 5.55 -4.36 22.19
N ILE A 392 6.19 -5.50 22.47
CA ILE A 392 5.54 -6.71 23.00
C ILE A 392 4.79 -6.39 24.31
N GLY A 393 5.40 -5.62 25.22
CA GLY A 393 4.75 -5.16 26.43
C GLY A 393 3.47 -4.36 26.16
N HIS A 394 3.53 -3.40 25.23
CA HIS A 394 2.37 -2.60 24.82
C HIS A 394 1.27 -3.46 24.19
N LEU A 395 1.61 -4.41 23.31
CA LEU A 395 0.65 -5.31 22.68
C LEU A 395 -0.07 -6.15 23.74
N LEU A 396 0.68 -6.86 24.59
CA LEU A 396 0.11 -7.77 25.59
C LEU A 396 -0.83 -7.06 26.57
N GLU A 397 -0.51 -5.82 26.95
CA GLU A 397 -1.33 -5.04 27.88
C GLU A 397 -2.42 -4.21 27.19
N PHE A 398 -2.46 -4.12 25.85
CA PHE A 398 -3.39 -3.28 25.09
C PHE A 398 -4.86 -3.47 25.50
N HIS A 399 -5.29 -4.73 25.64
CA HIS A 399 -6.67 -5.06 26.04
C HIS A 399 -7.02 -4.61 27.48
N LYS A 400 -6.03 -4.38 28.35
CA LYS A 400 -6.24 -3.85 29.71
C LYS A 400 -6.10 -2.35 29.76
N THR A 401 -5.16 -1.79 29.00
CA THR A 401 -4.90 -0.35 28.98
C THR A 401 -5.93 0.35 28.10
N ALA A 402 -5.92 0.11 26.78
CA ALA A 402 -6.76 0.83 25.84
C ALA A 402 -8.27 0.61 26.09
N LEU A 403 -8.68 -0.58 26.53
CA LEU A 403 -10.08 -0.91 26.82
C LEU A 403 -10.46 -0.78 28.30
N GLY A 404 -9.51 -0.53 29.19
CA GLY A 404 -9.74 -0.44 30.65
C GLY A 404 -9.47 0.94 31.25
N ASP A 405 -8.69 1.80 30.58
CA ASP A 405 -8.41 3.18 30.97
C ASP A 405 -9.10 4.16 30.01
N PRO A 406 -10.07 4.97 30.48
CA PRO A 406 -10.77 5.93 29.65
C PRO A 406 -9.90 7.06 29.09
N ASN A 407 -8.71 7.29 29.64
CA ASN A 407 -7.80 8.33 29.17
C ASN A 407 -6.62 7.78 28.38
N TRP A 408 -6.61 6.47 28.07
CA TRP A 408 -5.52 5.88 27.31
C TRP A 408 -5.47 6.48 25.90
N SER A 409 -4.29 6.96 25.54
CA SER A 409 -3.97 7.48 24.20
C SER A 409 -2.49 7.22 23.92
N MET A 410 -2.11 7.14 22.65
CA MET A 410 -0.73 6.92 22.24
C MET A 410 -0.35 7.88 21.11
N THR A 411 0.66 8.72 21.36
CA THR A 411 1.18 9.72 20.40
C THR A 411 2.46 9.21 19.75
N GLY A 412 2.69 9.56 18.48
CA GLY A 412 3.93 9.22 17.77
C GLY A 412 4.03 7.77 17.30
N VAL A 413 2.89 7.07 17.21
CA VAL A 413 2.76 5.72 16.65
C VAL A 413 1.75 5.76 15.51
N GLY A 414 2.10 5.16 14.37
CA GLY A 414 1.29 5.15 13.16
C GLY A 414 1.41 6.41 12.30
N GLU A 415 0.73 6.42 11.15
CA GLU A 415 0.75 7.54 10.19
C GLU A 415 -0.66 8.11 9.94
N ALA A 416 -0.76 9.43 9.78
CA ALA A 416 -1.98 10.15 9.37
C ALA A 416 -3.22 9.79 10.21
N ASP A 417 -4.27 9.22 9.59
CA ASP A 417 -5.53 8.92 10.28
C ASP A 417 -5.39 7.76 11.29
N GLU A 418 -4.39 6.89 11.16
CA GLU A 418 -4.15 5.81 12.13
C GLU A 418 -3.51 6.34 13.42
N ALA A 419 -2.57 7.28 13.29
CA ALA A 419 -2.05 8.02 14.44
C ALA A 419 -3.17 8.78 15.15
N LEU A 420 -4.04 9.47 14.39
CA LEU A 420 -5.21 10.16 14.96
C LEU A 420 -6.15 9.21 15.72
N LEU A 421 -6.33 7.97 15.24
CA LEU A 421 -7.13 6.96 15.96
C LEU A 421 -6.52 6.60 17.32
N LEU A 422 -5.19 6.49 17.42
CA LEU A 422 -4.48 6.20 18.67
C LEU A 422 -4.45 7.41 19.63
N GLU A 423 -4.30 8.62 19.10
CA GLU A 423 -4.30 9.86 19.87
C GLU A 423 -5.68 10.17 20.46
N GLU A 424 -6.73 9.94 19.68
CA GLU A 424 -8.14 10.20 20.08
C GLU A 424 -8.88 8.92 20.49
N PHE A 425 -8.14 7.87 20.85
CA PHE A 425 -8.70 6.60 21.32
C PHE A 425 -9.65 6.72 22.53
N PRO A 426 -9.54 7.73 23.44
CA PRO A 426 -10.53 7.95 24.48
C PRO A 426 -11.98 8.05 23.96
N LYS A 427 -12.19 8.62 22.77
CA LYS A 427 -13.53 8.69 22.14
C LYS A 427 -14.02 7.30 21.72
N CYS A 428 -13.15 6.44 21.22
CA CYS A 428 -13.47 5.04 20.96
C CYS A 428 -13.81 4.28 22.25
N HIS A 429 -13.05 4.52 23.32
CA HIS A 429 -13.32 3.94 24.64
C HIS A 429 -14.70 4.39 25.20
N ASP A 430 -15.09 5.64 25.00
CA ASP A 430 -16.39 6.17 25.43
C ASP A 430 -17.60 5.50 24.76
N VAL A 431 -17.46 5.09 23.51
CA VAL A 431 -18.49 4.28 22.84
C VAL A 431 -18.41 2.84 23.33
N PHE A 432 -17.19 2.29 23.45
CA PHE A 432 -16.95 0.92 23.94
C PHE A 432 -17.58 0.66 25.31
N LYS A 433 -17.44 1.57 26.30
CA LYS A 433 -17.98 1.38 27.65
C LYS A 433 -19.52 1.22 27.66
N SER A 434 -20.18 1.83 26.68
CA SER A 434 -21.64 1.85 26.47
C SER A 434 -22.15 0.63 25.68
N LEU A 435 -21.25 -0.25 25.23
CA LEU A 435 -21.60 -1.51 24.60
C LEU A 435 -22.19 -2.52 25.60
N SER A 436 -22.90 -3.53 25.08
CA SER A 436 -23.47 -4.59 25.92
C SER A 436 -22.35 -5.36 26.66
N PRO A 437 -22.59 -5.88 27.88
CA PRO A 437 -21.59 -6.66 28.59
C PRO A 437 -21.09 -7.88 27.79
N GLN A 438 -21.95 -8.51 27.01
CA GLN A 438 -21.63 -9.63 26.13
C GLN A 438 -20.66 -9.18 25.03
N SER A 439 -20.96 -8.10 24.32
CA SER A 439 -20.12 -7.56 23.24
C SER A 439 -18.75 -7.12 23.76
N LYS A 440 -18.71 -6.44 24.93
CA LYS A 440 -17.44 -6.03 25.56
C LYS A 440 -16.55 -7.23 25.88
N ARG A 441 -17.11 -8.32 26.42
CA ARG A 441 -16.36 -9.56 26.68
C ARG A 441 -15.77 -10.17 25.41
N VAL A 442 -16.54 -10.18 24.32
CA VAL A 442 -16.04 -10.69 23.02
C VAL A 442 -14.90 -9.82 22.51
N ILE A 443 -15.07 -8.50 22.48
CA ILE A 443 -14.04 -7.57 22.00
C ILE A 443 -12.74 -7.72 22.81
N VAL A 444 -12.83 -7.68 24.15
CA VAL A 444 -11.66 -7.81 25.03
C VAL A 444 -10.94 -9.16 24.84
N ASP A 445 -11.69 -10.26 24.79
CA ASP A 445 -11.12 -11.61 24.60
C ASP A 445 -10.40 -11.75 23.26
N ILE A 446 -11.01 -11.27 22.18
CA ILE A 446 -10.39 -11.33 20.84
C ILE A 446 -9.18 -10.40 20.77
N THR A 447 -9.27 -9.16 21.27
CA THR A 447 -8.14 -8.23 21.32
C THR A 447 -6.98 -8.82 22.12
N GLN A 448 -7.23 -9.46 23.26
CA GLN A 448 -6.21 -10.13 24.06
C GLN A 448 -5.51 -11.27 23.29
N ARG A 449 -6.29 -12.15 22.67
CA ARG A 449 -5.75 -13.32 21.93
C ARG A 449 -5.00 -12.89 20.67
N MET A 450 -5.50 -11.89 19.94
CA MET A 450 -4.86 -11.30 18.77
C MET A 450 -3.55 -10.62 19.15
N ALA A 451 -3.54 -9.82 20.22
CA ALA A 451 -2.32 -9.16 20.71
C ALA A 451 -1.26 -10.17 21.18
N ALA A 452 -1.64 -11.25 21.84
CA ALA A 452 -0.72 -12.33 22.21
C ALA A 452 -0.12 -13.03 20.98
N GLY A 453 -0.93 -13.25 19.94
CA GLY A 453 -0.47 -13.75 18.66
C GLY A 453 0.50 -12.79 17.97
N MET A 454 0.15 -11.53 17.84
CA MET A 454 1.01 -10.47 17.30
C MET A 454 2.36 -10.39 18.04
N ALA A 455 2.34 -10.41 19.38
CA ALA A 455 3.56 -10.44 20.19
C ALA A 455 4.43 -11.68 19.92
N GLU A 456 3.84 -12.86 19.69
CA GLU A 456 4.57 -14.07 19.28
C GLU A 456 5.36 -13.84 17.99
N PHE A 457 4.79 -13.10 17.03
CA PHE A 457 5.37 -12.86 15.71
C PHE A 457 6.33 -11.67 15.67
N VAL A 458 6.12 -10.62 16.48
CA VAL A 458 7.10 -9.53 16.69
C VAL A 458 8.41 -10.05 17.29
N GLY A 459 8.33 -11.08 18.16
CA GLY A 459 9.50 -11.74 18.73
C GLY A 459 10.28 -12.62 17.75
N LYS A 460 9.79 -12.83 16.52
CA LYS A 460 10.42 -13.67 15.49
C LYS A 460 11.07 -12.80 14.42
N ASP A 461 12.14 -13.32 13.83
CA ASP A 461 12.71 -12.74 12.62
C ASP A 461 11.84 -13.10 11.41
N LEU A 462 10.98 -12.16 11.01
CA LEU A 462 10.15 -12.24 9.82
C LEU A 462 10.77 -11.55 8.61
N GLY A 463 12.05 -11.16 8.64
CA GLY A 463 12.71 -10.44 7.55
C GLY A 463 12.70 -11.19 6.21
N GLN A 464 12.40 -12.49 6.22
CA GLN A 464 12.25 -13.35 5.04
C GLN A 464 10.91 -14.11 5.03
N GLY A 465 9.90 -13.60 5.74
CA GLY A 465 8.60 -14.24 5.86
C GLY A 465 8.52 -15.32 6.93
N THR A 466 7.36 -15.97 7.01
CA THR A 466 7.13 -17.09 7.94
C THR A 466 7.93 -18.32 7.49
N ALA A 467 8.33 -19.21 8.41
CA ALA A 467 9.19 -20.33 8.03
C ALA A 467 8.45 -21.41 7.24
N THR A 468 7.20 -21.70 7.62
CA THR A 468 6.40 -22.81 7.07
C THR A 468 4.98 -22.37 6.74
N LEU A 469 4.27 -23.16 5.91
CA LEU A 469 2.85 -22.93 5.65
C LEU A 469 2.00 -22.99 6.94
N LYS A 470 2.37 -23.85 7.89
CA LYS A 470 1.68 -23.94 9.18
C LYS A 470 1.84 -22.67 10.01
N GLU A 471 3.03 -22.06 9.97
CA GLU A 471 3.27 -20.79 10.63
C GLU A 471 2.58 -19.63 9.93
N TYR A 472 2.52 -19.66 8.59
CA TYR A 472 1.73 -18.73 7.80
C TYR A 472 0.24 -18.78 8.17
N ASP A 473 -0.33 -19.98 8.27
CA ASP A 473 -1.72 -20.19 8.72
C ASP A 473 -1.93 -19.71 10.15
N ARG A 474 -0.96 -19.97 11.04
CA ARG A 474 -0.99 -19.50 12.44
C ARG A 474 -0.94 -17.98 12.54
N TYR A 475 -0.13 -17.31 11.72
CA TYR A 475 -0.12 -15.84 11.63
C TYR A 475 -1.49 -15.33 11.19
N CYS A 476 -2.02 -15.87 10.09
CA CYS A 476 -3.33 -15.48 9.56
C CYS A 476 -4.48 -15.75 10.54
N HIS A 477 -4.39 -16.82 11.33
CA HIS A 477 -5.33 -17.12 12.41
C HIS A 477 -5.38 -15.98 13.42
N PHE A 478 -4.23 -15.54 13.93
CA PHE A 478 -4.20 -14.50 14.96
C PHE A 478 -4.70 -13.16 14.45
N VAL A 479 -4.27 -12.72 13.27
CA VAL A 479 -4.56 -11.36 12.79
C VAL A 479 -5.90 -11.25 12.03
N ALA A 480 -6.48 -12.36 11.57
CA ALA A 480 -7.74 -12.33 10.81
C ALA A 480 -8.73 -13.46 11.17
N GLY A 481 -8.26 -14.67 11.45
CA GLY A 481 -9.11 -15.79 11.86
C GLY A 481 -9.90 -15.51 13.14
N LEU A 482 -9.23 -14.96 14.16
CA LEU A 482 -9.85 -14.49 15.41
C LEU A 482 -10.88 -13.38 15.18
N VAL A 483 -10.68 -12.54 14.16
CA VAL A 483 -11.67 -11.52 13.79
C VAL A 483 -12.96 -12.16 13.28
N GLY A 484 -12.83 -13.23 12.50
CA GLY A 484 -13.96 -14.08 12.08
C GLY A 484 -14.72 -14.64 13.28
N GLU A 485 -14.00 -15.27 14.23
CA GLU A 485 -14.59 -15.80 15.47
C GLU A 485 -15.32 -14.71 16.29
N GLY A 486 -14.67 -13.56 16.46
CA GLY A 486 -15.24 -12.42 17.19
C GLY A 486 -16.53 -11.91 16.56
N LEU A 487 -16.55 -11.75 15.24
CA LEU A 487 -17.75 -11.36 14.49
C LEU A 487 -18.86 -12.41 14.64
N SER A 488 -18.57 -13.71 14.49
CA SER A 488 -19.55 -14.79 14.67
C SER A 488 -20.19 -14.74 16.07
N ARG A 489 -19.38 -14.49 17.10
CA ARG A 489 -19.84 -14.33 18.48
C ARG A 489 -20.70 -13.08 18.67
N LEU A 490 -20.32 -11.94 18.07
CA LEU A 490 -21.14 -10.72 18.09
C LEU A 490 -22.48 -10.92 17.38
N PHE A 491 -22.50 -11.64 16.26
CA PHE A 491 -23.73 -11.96 15.52
C PHE A 491 -24.67 -12.86 16.32
N ALA A 492 -24.12 -13.87 17.01
CA ALA A 492 -24.91 -14.71 17.91
C ALA A 492 -25.42 -13.92 19.12
N CYS A 493 -24.59 -13.03 19.70
CA CYS A 493 -24.97 -12.20 20.85
C CYS A 493 -26.07 -11.18 20.53
N SER A 494 -26.16 -10.70 19.29
CA SER A 494 -27.22 -9.78 18.87
C SER A 494 -28.59 -10.47 18.73
N GLY A 495 -28.63 -11.80 18.69
CA GLY A 495 -29.84 -12.59 18.48
C GLY A 495 -30.33 -12.61 17.02
N LEU A 496 -29.58 -12.01 16.10
CA LEU A 496 -29.91 -11.96 14.67
C LEU A 496 -29.47 -13.22 13.92
N GLU A 497 -28.53 -13.97 14.48
CA GLU A 497 -28.07 -15.26 13.99
C GLU A 497 -28.25 -16.36 15.04
N LYS A 498 -28.20 -17.62 14.62
CA LYS A 498 -28.28 -18.78 15.52
C LYS A 498 -27.15 -18.76 16.54
N ALA A 499 -27.45 -19.12 17.79
CA ALA A 499 -26.45 -19.27 18.84
C ALA A 499 -25.32 -20.26 18.46
N SER A 500 -25.65 -21.31 17.68
CA SER A 500 -24.67 -22.29 17.18
C SER A 500 -23.58 -21.68 16.30
N LEU A 501 -23.83 -20.53 15.67
CA LEU A 501 -22.83 -19.84 14.84
C LEU A 501 -21.58 -19.45 15.64
N SER A 502 -21.75 -19.14 16.94
CA SER A 502 -20.62 -18.83 17.83
C SER A 502 -19.70 -20.01 18.13
N ALA A 503 -20.17 -21.24 17.91
CA ALA A 503 -19.41 -22.47 18.11
C ALA A 503 -18.66 -22.94 16.84
N GLU A 504 -18.94 -22.33 15.68
CA GLU A 504 -18.31 -22.68 14.40
C GLU A 504 -16.94 -22.01 14.25
N LEU A 505 -15.99 -22.43 15.09
CA LEU A 505 -14.64 -21.85 15.14
C LEU A 505 -13.84 -22.09 13.87
N HIS A 506 -13.95 -23.28 13.26
CA HIS A 506 -13.23 -23.61 12.03
C HIS A 506 -13.69 -22.73 10.86
N LEU A 507 -14.98 -22.75 10.55
CA LEU A 507 -15.50 -22.02 9.39
C LEU A 507 -15.33 -20.49 9.52
N SER A 508 -15.48 -19.95 10.73
CA SER A 508 -15.25 -18.52 11.00
C SER A 508 -13.77 -18.14 10.85
N ASP A 509 -12.85 -19.02 11.27
CA ASP A 509 -11.42 -18.86 11.06
C ASP A 509 -11.06 -18.84 9.57
N GLN A 510 -11.58 -19.81 8.79
CA GLN A 510 -11.31 -19.88 7.35
C GLN A 510 -11.76 -18.63 6.58
N MET A 511 -12.87 -18.01 6.99
CA MET A 511 -13.33 -16.72 6.44
C MET A 511 -12.30 -15.62 6.62
N GLY A 512 -11.62 -15.57 7.77
CA GLY A 512 -10.55 -14.62 8.06
C GLY A 512 -9.28 -14.92 7.27
N LEU A 513 -8.84 -16.17 7.28
CA LEU A 513 -7.65 -16.64 6.53
C LEU A 513 -7.76 -16.31 5.05
N PHE A 514 -8.92 -16.53 4.42
CA PHE A 514 -9.09 -16.26 2.99
C PHE A 514 -8.86 -14.79 2.63
N LEU A 515 -9.38 -13.88 3.46
CA LEU A 515 -9.17 -12.43 3.29
C LEU A 515 -7.71 -12.05 3.51
N GLN A 516 -7.10 -12.56 4.59
CA GLN A 516 -5.73 -12.20 4.97
C GLN A 516 -4.70 -12.70 3.96
N LYS A 517 -4.82 -13.97 3.53
CA LYS A 517 -3.93 -14.52 2.50
C LYS A 517 -4.07 -13.75 1.19
N THR A 518 -5.29 -13.38 0.79
CA THR A 518 -5.52 -12.57 -0.41
C THR A 518 -4.82 -11.21 -0.33
N ASN A 519 -4.86 -10.55 0.84
CA ASN A 519 -4.15 -9.28 1.04
C ASN A 519 -2.63 -9.47 0.99
N ILE A 520 -2.08 -10.42 1.75
CA ILE A 520 -0.63 -10.72 1.78
C ILE A 520 -0.09 -11.08 0.39
N ILE A 521 -0.85 -11.80 -0.42
CA ILE A 521 -0.45 -12.15 -1.79
C ILE A 521 -0.42 -10.89 -2.67
N ARG A 522 -1.46 -10.05 -2.57
CA ARG A 522 -1.60 -8.83 -3.39
C ARG A 522 -0.56 -7.77 -3.04
N ASP A 523 -0.27 -7.62 -1.75
CA ASP A 523 0.51 -6.49 -1.21
C ASP A 523 2.00 -6.83 -1.05
N TYR A 524 2.47 -7.96 -1.61
CA TYR A 524 3.86 -8.43 -1.57
C TYR A 524 4.91 -7.31 -1.66
N LEU A 525 4.85 -6.46 -2.69
CA LEU A 525 5.88 -5.42 -2.88
C LEU A 525 5.72 -4.25 -1.91
N GLU A 526 4.49 -3.93 -1.50
CA GLU A 526 4.23 -2.90 -0.49
C GLU A 526 4.80 -3.35 0.87
N ASP A 527 4.48 -4.58 1.28
CA ASP A 527 4.99 -5.18 2.51
C ASP A 527 6.52 -5.24 2.49
N TYR A 528 7.10 -5.76 1.40
CA TYR A 528 8.55 -5.91 1.28
C TYR A 528 9.28 -4.55 1.32
N VAL A 529 8.74 -3.51 0.68
CA VAL A 529 9.30 -2.15 0.70
C VAL A 529 9.19 -1.51 2.08
N ASP A 530 8.15 -1.83 2.85
CA ASP A 530 7.98 -1.39 4.24
C ASP A 530 8.78 -2.23 5.24
N GLY A 531 9.62 -3.17 4.77
CA GLY A 531 10.46 -4.02 5.62
C GLY A 531 9.69 -5.16 6.29
N ARG A 532 8.49 -5.47 5.81
CA ARG A 532 7.65 -6.58 6.28
C ARG A 532 7.71 -7.73 5.28
N ALA A 533 7.70 -8.96 5.76
CA ALA A 533 7.58 -10.12 4.91
C ALA A 533 6.71 -11.18 5.57
N PHE A 534 5.77 -11.73 4.80
CA PHE A 534 4.78 -12.70 5.30
C PHE A 534 4.74 -14.00 4.49
N TRP A 535 5.21 -13.98 3.24
CA TRP A 535 5.19 -15.16 2.37
C TRP A 535 6.00 -16.31 2.99
N PRO A 536 5.48 -17.55 3.03
CA PRO A 536 6.15 -18.65 3.69
C PRO A 536 7.41 -19.11 2.94
N ALA A 537 8.54 -19.17 3.65
CA ALA A 537 9.84 -19.60 3.14
C ALA A 537 9.82 -21.00 2.55
N GLU A 538 9.05 -21.90 3.14
CA GLU A 538 8.78 -23.23 2.59
C GLU A 538 8.28 -23.18 1.13
N VAL A 539 7.50 -22.17 0.74
CA VAL A 539 6.99 -22.00 -0.63
C VAL A 539 7.99 -21.23 -1.48
N TRP A 540 8.36 -20.02 -1.06
CA TRP A 540 9.10 -19.13 -1.94
C TRP A 540 10.54 -19.58 -2.19
N LYS A 541 11.17 -20.35 -1.28
CA LYS A 541 12.51 -20.93 -1.49
C LYS A 541 12.56 -21.97 -2.60
N LYS A 542 11.42 -22.59 -2.97
CA LYS A 542 11.35 -23.49 -4.14
C LYS A 542 11.62 -22.74 -5.44
N HIS A 543 11.25 -21.46 -5.46
CA HIS A 543 11.21 -20.63 -6.65
C HIS A 543 12.34 -19.61 -6.70
N SER A 544 12.77 -19.06 -5.56
CA SER A 544 13.89 -18.11 -5.47
C SER A 544 15.25 -18.79 -5.69
N LYS A 545 16.07 -18.22 -6.57
CA LYS A 545 17.45 -18.72 -6.81
C LYS A 545 18.49 -18.05 -5.91
N SER A 546 18.27 -16.79 -5.52
CA SER A 546 19.17 -16.06 -4.63
C SER A 546 19.01 -16.47 -3.16
N GLY A 547 17.93 -17.19 -2.83
CA GLY A 547 17.70 -17.72 -1.49
C GLY A 547 16.99 -16.73 -0.55
N ASP A 548 16.59 -15.57 -1.07
CA ASP A 548 15.82 -14.54 -0.38
C ASP A 548 14.47 -14.28 -1.08
N LEU A 549 13.52 -13.71 -0.31
CA LEU A 549 12.20 -13.32 -0.78
C LEU A 549 12.28 -12.14 -1.77
N GLY A 550 13.25 -11.23 -1.60
CA GLY A 550 13.47 -10.06 -2.45
C GLY A 550 13.75 -10.37 -3.91
N TYR A 551 14.20 -11.60 -4.22
CA TYR A 551 14.36 -12.15 -5.57
C TYR A 551 13.23 -11.76 -6.53
N PHE A 552 11.98 -11.83 -6.08
CA PHE A 552 10.84 -11.56 -6.95
C PHE A 552 10.60 -10.07 -7.20
N SER A 553 11.21 -9.14 -6.45
CA SER A 553 11.07 -7.69 -6.70
C SER A 553 11.88 -7.21 -7.91
N HIS A 554 12.90 -7.97 -8.35
CA HIS A 554 13.81 -7.60 -9.43
C HIS A 554 13.42 -8.25 -10.78
N GLN A 555 12.23 -7.89 -11.29
CA GLN A 555 11.76 -8.36 -12.60
C GLN A 555 12.68 -7.86 -13.73
N GLY A 556 13.05 -8.74 -14.68
CA GLY A 556 13.96 -8.33 -15.76
C GLY A 556 14.56 -9.46 -16.61
N SER A 557 14.55 -10.69 -16.11
CA SER A 557 14.89 -11.88 -16.91
C SER A 557 13.68 -12.80 -17.07
N GLU A 558 13.61 -13.52 -18.19
CA GLU A 558 12.52 -14.47 -18.46
C GLU A 558 12.41 -15.56 -17.38
N GLU A 559 13.55 -15.99 -16.84
CA GLU A 559 13.63 -16.98 -15.76
C GLU A 559 13.10 -16.44 -14.42
N VAL A 560 13.45 -15.21 -14.04
CA VAL A 560 12.90 -14.56 -12.83
C VAL A 560 11.40 -14.41 -12.99
N ASN A 561 10.93 -13.92 -14.13
CA ASN A 561 9.51 -13.73 -14.42
C ASN A 561 8.73 -15.07 -14.37
N ARG A 562 9.32 -16.16 -14.90
CA ARG A 562 8.72 -17.50 -14.84
C ARG A 562 8.59 -17.98 -13.38
N ARG A 563 9.68 -17.96 -12.60
CA ARG A 563 9.69 -18.39 -11.19
C ARG A 563 8.80 -17.54 -10.28
N SER A 564 8.74 -16.23 -10.55
CA SER A 564 7.86 -15.30 -9.84
C SER A 564 6.39 -15.67 -10.04
N ARG A 565 5.98 -16.00 -11.28
CA ARG A 565 4.63 -16.50 -11.57
C ARG A 565 4.34 -17.82 -10.88
N GLU A 566 5.27 -18.77 -10.92
CA GLU A 566 5.10 -20.09 -10.29
C GLU A 566 4.90 -19.97 -8.77
N CYS A 567 5.70 -19.13 -8.10
CA CYS A 567 5.55 -18.85 -6.67
C CYS A 567 4.21 -18.18 -6.34
N LEU A 568 3.84 -17.16 -7.12
CA LEU A 568 2.57 -16.45 -6.97
C LEU A 568 1.38 -17.40 -7.14
N ASN A 569 1.41 -18.25 -8.16
CA ASN A 569 0.34 -19.21 -8.44
C ASN A 569 0.21 -20.24 -7.32
N GLU A 570 1.33 -20.72 -6.74
CA GLU A 570 1.29 -21.64 -5.59
C GLU A 570 0.59 -21.02 -4.37
N LEU A 571 0.85 -19.75 -4.07
CA LEU A 571 0.22 -19.03 -2.95
C LEU A 571 -1.25 -18.71 -3.24
N VAL A 572 -1.59 -18.28 -4.46
CA VAL A 572 -2.99 -18.08 -4.88
C VAL A 572 -3.77 -19.39 -4.73
N THR A 573 -3.20 -20.50 -5.17
CA THR A 573 -3.81 -21.83 -5.03
C THR A 573 -4.03 -22.20 -3.56
N ASN A 574 -3.07 -21.92 -2.68
CA ASN A 574 -3.24 -22.14 -1.26
C ASN A 574 -4.37 -21.29 -0.64
N ALA A 575 -4.60 -20.07 -1.14
CA ALA A 575 -5.75 -19.26 -0.71
C ALA A 575 -7.07 -19.82 -1.28
N LEU A 576 -7.10 -20.25 -2.55
CA LEU A 576 -8.30 -20.80 -3.19
C LEU A 576 -8.86 -22.04 -2.48
N GLU A 577 -8.01 -22.83 -1.83
CA GLU A 577 -8.41 -24.01 -1.06
C GLU A 577 -9.33 -23.69 0.13
N LEU A 578 -9.34 -22.44 0.61
CA LEU A 578 -10.20 -21.98 1.71
C LEU A 578 -11.63 -21.63 1.25
N ALA A 579 -11.83 -21.39 -0.05
CA ALA A 579 -13.10 -20.91 -0.59
C ALA A 579 -14.31 -21.84 -0.31
N PRO A 580 -14.19 -23.18 -0.35
CA PRO A 580 -15.26 -24.09 0.07
C PRO A 580 -15.81 -23.80 1.48
N ASP A 581 -14.92 -23.60 2.45
CA ASP A 581 -15.30 -23.34 3.84
C ASP A 581 -15.91 -21.95 3.99
N CYS A 582 -15.42 -20.94 3.24
CA CYS A 582 -16.07 -19.64 3.18
C CYS A 582 -17.51 -19.74 2.65
N LEU A 583 -17.74 -20.52 1.59
CA LEU A 583 -19.08 -20.74 1.03
C LEU A 583 -19.99 -21.51 2.01
N ALA A 584 -19.43 -22.45 2.76
CA ALA A 584 -20.15 -23.17 3.82
C ALA A 584 -20.58 -22.22 4.95
N TYR A 585 -19.66 -21.39 5.46
CA TYR A 585 -19.95 -20.38 6.49
C TYR A 585 -21.06 -19.41 6.04
N LEU A 586 -20.94 -18.84 4.84
CA LEU A 586 -21.96 -17.97 4.26
C LEU A 586 -23.31 -18.67 4.08
N GLY A 587 -23.30 -19.99 3.92
CA GLY A 587 -24.49 -20.85 3.90
C GLY A 587 -25.25 -20.89 5.23
N LEU A 588 -24.58 -20.67 6.37
CA LEU A 588 -25.18 -20.70 7.71
C LEU A 588 -25.94 -19.43 8.07
N LEU A 589 -25.55 -18.28 7.48
CA LEU A 589 -26.11 -16.97 7.82
C LEU A 589 -27.59 -16.84 7.41
N GLN A 590 -28.36 -16.20 8.27
CA GLN A 590 -29.81 -16.02 8.14
C GLN A 590 -30.21 -14.55 7.95
N CYS A 591 -29.56 -13.63 8.67
CA CYS A 591 -29.81 -12.20 8.57
C CYS A 591 -29.21 -11.67 7.27
N GLN A 592 -30.02 -10.94 6.49
CA GLN A 592 -29.65 -10.50 5.15
C GLN A 592 -28.49 -9.49 5.19
N GLU A 593 -28.51 -8.58 6.16
CA GLU A 593 -27.50 -7.54 6.36
C GLU A 593 -26.17 -8.14 6.83
N ILE A 594 -26.21 -9.10 7.77
CA ILE A 594 -25.02 -9.86 8.22
C ILE A 594 -24.46 -10.70 7.08
N PHE A 595 -25.32 -11.37 6.31
CA PHE A 595 -24.90 -12.10 5.12
C PHE A 595 -24.16 -11.20 4.13
N ARG A 596 -24.71 -10.02 3.81
CA ARG A 596 -24.06 -9.07 2.90
C ARG A 596 -22.74 -8.57 3.46
N PHE A 597 -22.70 -8.21 4.74
CA PHE A 597 -21.50 -7.79 5.43
C PHE A 597 -20.38 -8.84 5.33
N CYS A 598 -20.70 -10.13 5.53
CA CYS A 598 -19.74 -11.22 5.40
C CYS A 598 -19.39 -11.57 3.95
N ALA A 599 -20.36 -11.56 3.04
CA ALA A 599 -20.19 -12.03 1.66
C ALA A 599 -19.42 -11.04 0.78
N ILE A 600 -19.62 -9.73 0.95
CA ILE A 600 -19.02 -8.69 0.12
C ILE A 600 -17.47 -8.77 0.14
N PRO A 601 -16.80 -8.84 1.32
CA PRO A 601 -15.36 -9.02 1.37
C PRO A 601 -14.88 -10.31 0.68
N GLN A 602 -15.62 -11.40 0.81
CA GLN A 602 -15.27 -12.70 0.24
C GLN A 602 -15.34 -12.69 -1.30
N VAL A 603 -16.38 -12.08 -1.88
CA VAL A 603 -16.48 -11.93 -3.34
C VAL A 603 -15.43 -10.97 -3.90
N MET A 604 -15.02 -9.95 -3.12
CA MET A 604 -13.91 -9.07 -3.48
C MET A 604 -12.56 -9.79 -3.40
N ALA A 605 -12.38 -10.70 -2.44
CA ALA A 605 -11.17 -11.48 -2.30
C ALA A 605 -11.00 -12.46 -3.48
N ILE A 606 -12.00 -13.26 -3.84
CA ILE A 606 -11.91 -14.15 -5.02
C ILE A 606 -11.71 -13.37 -6.33
N ALA A 607 -12.32 -12.18 -6.47
CA ALA A 607 -12.07 -11.28 -7.60
C ALA A 607 -10.63 -10.76 -7.64
N THR A 608 -10.03 -10.54 -6.46
CA THR A 608 -8.64 -10.11 -6.33
C THR A 608 -7.69 -11.25 -6.65
N LEU A 609 -7.95 -12.46 -6.14
CA LEU A 609 -7.20 -13.68 -6.47
C LEU A 609 -7.18 -13.94 -7.99
N ASP A 610 -8.32 -13.82 -8.67
CA ASP A 610 -8.40 -13.92 -10.13
C ASP A 610 -7.53 -12.88 -10.85
N LYS A 611 -7.46 -11.66 -10.30
CA LYS A 611 -6.69 -10.54 -10.89
C LYS A 611 -5.17 -10.66 -10.66
N VAL A 612 -4.76 -11.27 -9.54
CA VAL A 612 -3.34 -11.49 -9.21
C VAL A 612 -2.81 -12.81 -9.77
N PHE A 613 -3.67 -13.80 -10.02
CA PHE A 613 -3.27 -15.08 -10.59
C PHE A 613 -2.53 -14.88 -11.93
N ASN A 614 -1.36 -15.50 -12.06
CA ASN A 614 -0.48 -15.39 -13.22
C ASN A 614 -0.05 -13.95 -13.60
N ASN A 615 -0.17 -12.97 -12.68
CA ASN A 615 0.05 -11.56 -12.97
C ASN A 615 1.35 -11.02 -12.33
N LEU A 616 2.33 -10.69 -13.16
CA LEU A 616 3.62 -10.15 -12.72
C LEU A 616 3.54 -8.74 -12.14
N ASP A 617 2.44 -8.02 -12.35
CA ASP A 617 2.25 -6.69 -11.80
C ASP A 617 2.33 -6.67 -10.26
N VAL A 618 2.04 -7.79 -9.59
CA VAL A 618 2.18 -7.96 -8.13
C VAL A 618 3.60 -7.66 -7.63
N PHE A 619 4.60 -7.96 -8.47
CA PHE A 619 6.01 -7.78 -8.15
C PHE A 619 6.57 -6.41 -8.54
N THR A 620 5.75 -5.56 -9.14
CA THR A 620 6.12 -4.20 -9.56
C THR A 620 5.18 -3.14 -9.00
N GLY A 621 4.17 -3.55 -8.23
CA GLY A 621 3.18 -2.67 -7.67
C GLY A 621 1.99 -3.38 -7.02
N VAL A 622 1.08 -2.58 -6.48
CA VAL A 622 -0.16 -3.08 -5.89
C VAL A 622 -1.22 -3.24 -6.96
N VAL A 623 -1.64 -4.49 -7.21
CA VAL A 623 -2.69 -4.83 -8.16
C VAL A 623 -4.06 -4.64 -7.50
N LYS A 624 -4.94 -3.85 -8.13
CA LYS A 624 -6.30 -3.63 -7.60
C LYS A 624 -7.37 -3.98 -8.63
N ILE A 625 -8.46 -4.57 -8.13
CA ILE A 625 -9.68 -4.69 -8.92
C ILE A 625 -10.22 -3.29 -9.28
N ARG A 626 -10.92 -3.21 -10.41
CA ARG A 626 -11.53 -1.95 -10.86
C ARG A 626 -12.57 -1.47 -9.86
N LYS A 627 -12.69 -0.15 -9.72
CA LYS A 627 -13.75 0.45 -8.90
C LYS A 627 -15.13 0.10 -9.42
N GLY A 628 -15.31 0.10 -10.74
CA GLY A 628 -16.56 -0.30 -11.39
C GLY A 628 -16.96 -1.74 -11.04
N LEU A 629 -16.03 -2.69 -11.18
CA LEU A 629 -16.23 -4.08 -10.72
C LEU A 629 -16.55 -4.14 -9.22
N SER A 630 -15.87 -3.37 -8.38
CA SER A 630 -16.16 -3.32 -6.94
C SER A 630 -17.60 -2.86 -6.68
N CYS A 631 -18.09 -1.85 -7.40
CA CYS A 631 -19.48 -1.39 -7.36
C CYS A 631 -20.45 -2.49 -7.81
N THR A 632 -20.14 -3.20 -8.90
CA THR A 632 -20.96 -4.31 -9.38
C THR A 632 -21.04 -5.44 -8.36
N LEU A 633 -19.91 -5.84 -7.76
CA LEU A 633 -19.88 -6.87 -6.72
C LEU A 633 -20.69 -6.44 -5.49
N LEU A 634 -20.59 -5.18 -5.09
CA LEU A 634 -21.34 -4.63 -3.96
C LEU A 634 -22.85 -4.64 -4.19
N LEU A 635 -23.29 -4.30 -5.40
CA LEU A 635 -24.70 -4.29 -5.80
C LEU A 635 -25.28 -5.68 -6.00
N ASN A 636 -24.48 -6.63 -6.50
CA ASN A 636 -24.94 -7.96 -6.89
C ASN A 636 -24.65 -9.04 -5.84
N THR A 637 -24.23 -8.65 -4.63
CA THR A 637 -24.06 -9.56 -3.50
C THR A 637 -25.22 -9.39 -2.55
N ASN A 638 -26.38 -9.94 -2.90
CA ASN A 638 -27.58 -9.93 -2.06
C ASN A 638 -28.02 -11.33 -1.68
N ALA A 639 -27.75 -12.36 -2.49
CA ALA A 639 -28.20 -13.71 -2.19
C ALA A 639 -27.08 -14.75 -2.32
N LYS A 640 -27.25 -15.89 -1.63
CA LYS A 640 -26.33 -17.03 -1.64
C LYS A 640 -26.03 -17.53 -3.06
N PHE A 641 -27.03 -17.57 -3.94
CA PHE A 641 -26.84 -18.01 -5.33
C PHE A 641 -25.99 -17.01 -6.15
N GLU A 642 -26.09 -15.70 -5.87
CA GLU A 642 -25.28 -14.68 -6.56
C GLU A 642 -23.81 -14.75 -6.14
N VAL A 643 -23.56 -15.03 -4.85
CA VAL A 643 -22.21 -15.30 -4.33
C VAL A 643 -21.63 -16.55 -5.00
N LYS A 644 -22.38 -17.66 -5.02
CA LYS A 644 -21.96 -18.89 -5.71
C LYS A 644 -21.66 -18.64 -7.20
N ALA A 645 -22.54 -17.91 -7.91
CA ALA A 645 -22.31 -17.54 -9.30
C ALA A 645 -21.04 -16.70 -9.50
N THR A 646 -20.74 -15.80 -8.55
CA THR A 646 -19.53 -14.98 -8.57
C THR A 646 -18.27 -15.81 -8.34
N PHE A 647 -18.26 -16.69 -7.34
CA PHE A 647 -17.17 -17.63 -7.08
C PHE A 647 -16.94 -18.55 -8.28
N ALA A 648 -17.99 -19.14 -8.84
CA ALA A 648 -17.89 -19.98 -10.03
C ALA A 648 -17.32 -19.22 -11.25
N ARG A 649 -17.74 -17.97 -11.46
CA ARG A 649 -17.24 -17.15 -12.56
C ARG A 649 -15.73 -16.93 -12.44
N PHE A 650 -15.24 -16.56 -11.26
CA PHE A 650 -13.81 -16.32 -11.05
C PHE A 650 -12.99 -17.60 -11.01
N ALA A 651 -13.52 -18.70 -10.44
CA ALA A 651 -12.87 -20.01 -10.52
C ALA A 651 -12.68 -20.46 -11.98
N LYS A 652 -13.70 -20.33 -12.83
CA LYS A 652 -13.59 -20.63 -14.28
C LYS A 652 -12.56 -19.74 -14.98
N SER A 653 -12.51 -18.46 -14.61
CA SER A 653 -11.52 -17.51 -15.14
C SER A 653 -10.09 -17.94 -14.76
N ILE A 654 -9.82 -18.27 -13.50
CA ILE A 654 -8.52 -18.77 -13.03
C ILE A 654 -8.14 -20.06 -13.75
N MET A 655 -9.07 -21.02 -13.87
CA MET A 655 -8.84 -22.27 -14.62
C MET A 655 -8.44 -22.01 -16.07
N SER A 656 -9.06 -21.03 -16.74
CA SER A 656 -8.75 -20.68 -18.12
C SER A 656 -7.37 -20.02 -18.30
N GLN A 657 -6.85 -19.39 -17.25
CA GLN A 657 -5.52 -18.76 -17.22
C GLN A 657 -4.42 -19.75 -16.82
N ALA A 658 -4.76 -20.86 -16.15
CA ALA A 658 -3.80 -21.82 -15.65
C ALA A 658 -3.13 -22.62 -16.79
N THR A 659 -1.80 -22.74 -16.74
CA THR A 659 -1.03 -23.44 -17.77
C THR A 659 -0.50 -24.76 -17.25
N LYS A 660 -0.51 -25.82 -18.08
CA LYS A 660 -0.03 -27.17 -17.70
C LYS A 660 1.45 -27.22 -17.32
N SER A 661 2.23 -26.23 -17.76
CA SER A 661 3.64 -26.07 -17.40
C SER A 661 3.87 -25.56 -15.99
N ASP A 662 2.86 -24.96 -15.36
CA ASP A 662 2.95 -24.45 -14.00
C ASP A 662 2.99 -25.61 -12.98
N PRO A 663 3.95 -25.62 -12.02
CA PRO A 663 4.05 -26.69 -11.03
C PRO A 663 2.80 -26.88 -10.17
N SER A 664 2.03 -25.81 -9.94
CA SER A 664 0.81 -25.84 -9.14
C SER A 664 -0.44 -26.19 -9.96
N TYR A 665 -0.34 -26.35 -11.29
CA TYR A 665 -1.48 -26.53 -12.20
C TYR A 665 -2.54 -27.50 -11.69
N SER A 666 -2.16 -28.75 -11.39
CA SER A 666 -3.11 -29.78 -10.94
C SER A 666 -3.83 -29.40 -9.64
N ARG A 667 -3.11 -28.77 -8.71
CA ARG A 667 -3.66 -28.30 -7.42
C ARG A 667 -4.61 -27.12 -7.64
N THR A 668 -4.24 -26.17 -8.51
CA THR A 668 -5.07 -25.03 -8.89
C THR A 668 -6.38 -25.47 -9.52
N ILE A 669 -6.30 -26.38 -10.51
CA ILE A 669 -7.49 -26.93 -11.17
C ILE A 669 -8.38 -27.64 -10.15
N LYS A 670 -7.80 -28.46 -9.26
CA LYS A 670 -8.57 -29.17 -8.25
C LYS A 670 -9.27 -28.23 -7.26
N ALA A 671 -8.59 -27.17 -6.81
CA ALA A 671 -9.19 -26.16 -5.94
C ALA A 671 -10.37 -25.46 -6.62
N CYS A 672 -10.22 -25.07 -7.90
CA CYS A 672 -11.31 -24.47 -8.67
C CYS A 672 -12.47 -25.45 -8.93
N GLU A 673 -12.20 -26.72 -9.22
CA GLU A 673 -13.23 -27.76 -9.37
C GLU A 673 -14.06 -27.92 -8.09
N ASN A 674 -13.41 -27.96 -6.92
CA ASN A 674 -14.12 -28.03 -5.64
C ASN A 674 -15.02 -26.81 -5.41
N ILE A 675 -14.58 -25.61 -5.81
CA ILE A 675 -15.42 -24.40 -5.77
C ILE A 675 -16.62 -24.56 -6.71
N LEU A 676 -16.41 -25.09 -7.92
CA LEU A 676 -17.48 -25.28 -8.91
C LEU A 676 -18.52 -26.30 -8.46
N GLU A 677 -18.09 -27.41 -7.88
CA GLU A 677 -18.97 -28.45 -7.33
C GLU A 677 -19.95 -27.89 -6.28
N ILE A 678 -19.49 -26.95 -5.46
CA ILE A 678 -20.34 -26.27 -4.45
C ILE A 678 -21.24 -25.21 -5.10
N CYS A 679 -20.77 -24.57 -6.17
CA CYS A 679 -21.43 -23.42 -6.80
C CYS A 679 -22.44 -23.80 -7.88
N GLU A 680 -22.33 -24.98 -8.49
CA GLU A 680 -23.26 -25.44 -9.52
C GLU A 680 -24.64 -25.75 -8.90
N PRO A 681 -25.73 -25.14 -9.40
CA PRO A 681 -27.08 -25.55 -9.04
C PRO A 681 -27.51 -26.78 -9.85
N GLU A 682 -28.31 -27.65 -9.23
CA GLU A 682 -29.24 -28.53 -9.96
C GLU A 682 -30.11 -27.65 -10.89
N GLY A 683 -29.70 -27.52 -12.16
CA GLY A 683 -30.46 -26.86 -13.24
C GLY A 683 -30.54 -25.33 -13.17
N ALA A 684 -29.65 -24.61 -13.86
CA ALA A 684 -29.93 -23.25 -14.33
C ALA A 684 -29.04 -22.83 -15.53
N ASN A 685 -29.49 -23.17 -16.75
CA ASN A 685 -29.12 -22.46 -17.97
C ASN A 685 -30.00 -21.21 -18.10
N LEU A 686 -29.73 -20.17 -17.30
CA LEU A 686 -30.34 -18.85 -17.51
C LEU A 686 -29.25 -17.81 -17.78
N PRO A 687 -29.39 -16.98 -18.84
CA PRO A 687 -28.40 -15.97 -19.18
C PRO A 687 -28.32 -14.88 -18.08
N PRO A 688 -27.14 -14.24 -17.90
CA PRO A 688 -26.94 -13.23 -16.87
C PRO A 688 -27.96 -12.08 -16.94
N SER A 689 -28.52 -11.69 -15.80
CA SER A 689 -29.48 -10.57 -15.66
C SER A 689 -28.98 -9.24 -16.23
N SER A 690 -27.66 -9.06 -16.34
CA SER A 690 -27.03 -7.89 -16.95
C SER A 690 -27.24 -7.78 -18.45
N ILE A 691 -27.31 -8.90 -19.18
CA ILE A 691 -27.58 -8.89 -20.63
C ILE A 691 -29.03 -8.49 -20.87
N ILE A 692 -29.95 -9.05 -20.08
CA ILE A 692 -31.38 -8.73 -20.13
C ILE A 692 -31.61 -7.25 -19.79
N SER A 693 -30.92 -6.72 -18.78
CA SER A 693 -31.04 -5.31 -18.37
C SER A 693 -30.53 -4.35 -19.45
N VAL A 694 -29.40 -4.67 -20.10
CA VAL A 694 -28.85 -3.86 -21.20
C VAL A 694 -29.78 -3.91 -22.41
N LEU A 695 -30.28 -5.08 -22.78
CA LEU A 695 -31.23 -5.23 -23.89
C LEU A 695 -32.56 -4.52 -23.60
N ASN A 696 -33.03 -4.52 -22.35
CA ASN A 696 -34.24 -3.79 -21.95
C ASN A 696 -34.07 -2.26 -21.98
N PHE A 697 -32.85 -1.74 -21.89
CA PHE A 697 -32.56 -0.32 -22.03
C PHE A 697 -32.33 0.10 -23.48
N LEU A 698 -31.64 -0.75 -24.25
CA LEU A 698 -31.31 -0.49 -25.66
C LEU A 698 -32.49 -0.73 -26.61
N ALA A 699 -33.35 -1.72 -26.36
CA ALA A 699 -34.45 -2.03 -27.27
C ALA A 699 -35.49 -0.89 -27.39
N PRO A 700 -35.91 -0.19 -26.32
CA PRO A 700 -36.82 0.95 -26.43
C PRO A 700 -36.19 2.16 -27.13
N THR A 701 -34.90 2.41 -26.89
CA THR A 701 -34.17 3.53 -27.50
C THR A 701 -33.90 3.29 -28.97
N ALA A 702 -33.49 2.07 -29.35
CA ALA A 702 -33.37 1.66 -30.75
C ALA A 702 -34.73 1.70 -31.46
N LEU A 703 -35.81 1.21 -30.82
CA LEU A 703 -37.16 1.27 -31.39
C LEU A 703 -37.63 2.71 -31.59
N ALA A 704 -37.38 3.61 -30.65
CA ALA A 704 -37.73 5.03 -30.77
C ALA A 704 -36.94 5.73 -31.88
N ALA A 705 -35.64 5.43 -32.02
CA ALA A 705 -34.80 5.95 -33.10
C ALA A 705 -35.28 5.46 -34.47
N CYS A 706 -35.52 4.14 -34.62
CA CYS A 706 -36.06 3.58 -35.86
C CYS A 706 -37.44 4.15 -36.19
N ALA A 707 -38.32 4.34 -35.20
CA ALA A 707 -39.63 4.93 -35.40
C ALA A 707 -39.55 6.41 -35.81
N TYR A 708 -38.61 7.17 -35.25
CA TYR A 708 -38.36 8.57 -35.61
C TYR A 708 -37.84 8.71 -37.03
N ASP A 709 -36.88 7.87 -37.43
CA ASP A 709 -36.31 7.89 -38.78
C ASP A 709 -37.32 7.41 -39.82
N LEU A 710 -38.07 6.33 -39.57
CA LEU A 710 -39.17 5.89 -40.44
C LEU A 710 -40.26 6.97 -40.56
N PHE A 711 -40.59 7.66 -39.47
CA PHE A 711 -41.56 8.77 -39.51
C PHE A 711 -41.06 9.96 -40.33
N ASN A 712 -39.76 10.27 -40.28
CA ASN A 712 -39.16 11.34 -41.07
C ASN A 712 -39.02 10.97 -42.54
N SER A 713 -38.61 9.74 -42.86
CA SER A 713 -38.60 9.22 -44.24
C SER A 713 -40.01 9.32 -44.86
N ALA A 714 -41.04 8.86 -44.14
CA ALA A 714 -42.44 8.93 -44.55
C ALA A 714 -43.00 10.35 -44.74
N ARG A 715 -42.34 11.36 -44.17
CA ARG A 715 -42.74 12.78 -44.26
C ARG A 715 -42.07 13.49 -45.44
N SER A 716 -40.99 12.92 -45.98
CA SER A 716 -40.27 13.46 -47.13
C SER A 716 -40.99 13.19 -48.47
N GLU A 717 -41.85 12.18 -48.53
CA GLU A 717 -42.72 11.92 -49.67
C GLU A 717 -44.03 12.72 -49.55
N LYS A 718 -44.39 13.47 -50.60
CA LYS A 718 -45.68 14.17 -50.67
C LYS A 718 -46.81 13.15 -50.61
N TRP A 719 -47.60 13.19 -49.55
CA TRP A 719 -48.81 12.39 -49.39
C TRP A 719 -49.80 12.75 -50.52
N GLY A 720 -49.88 11.91 -51.54
CA GLY A 720 -50.98 11.88 -52.51
C GLY A 720 -52.12 11.02 -51.98
N ASP A 721 -53.35 11.47 -52.17
CA ASP A 721 -54.57 10.94 -51.58
C ASP A 721 -54.69 9.40 -51.63
N GLY A 722 -54.76 8.76 -50.45
CA GLY A 722 -55.39 7.44 -50.31
C GLY A 722 -54.54 6.24 -49.88
N VAL A 723 -53.31 6.40 -49.38
CA VAL A 723 -52.52 5.27 -48.85
C VAL A 723 -52.11 5.53 -47.40
N MET A 724 -52.49 4.62 -46.48
CA MET A 724 -52.27 4.73 -45.02
C MET A 724 -50.90 4.21 -44.55
N LEU A 725 -50.00 3.80 -45.45
CA LEU A 725 -48.65 3.31 -45.12
C LEU A 725 -47.61 3.78 -46.15
N PRO A 726 -46.37 4.12 -45.72
CA PRO A 726 -45.30 4.55 -46.62
C PRO A 726 -44.97 3.48 -47.65
N ARG A 727 -44.58 3.89 -48.86
CA ARG A 727 -44.00 2.98 -49.86
C ARG A 727 -42.55 2.69 -49.45
N LEU A 728 -42.31 1.46 -48.97
CA LEU A 728 -40.99 0.99 -48.55
C LEU A 728 -40.19 0.57 -49.79
N ASP A 729 -39.74 1.54 -50.57
CA ASP A 729 -39.05 1.32 -51.84
C ASP A 729 -37.51 1.29 -51.63
N ASP A 730 -37.04 1.75 -50.48
CA ASP A 730 -35.62 1.80 -50.10
C ASP A 730 -35.20 0.60 -49.24
N THR A 731 -34.02 0.07 -49.53
CA THR A 731 -33.44 -1.10 -48.84
C THR A 731 -33.10 -0.77 -47.39
N GLU A 732 -32.80 0.49 -47.10
CA GLU A 732 -32.51 0.98 -45.74
C GLU A 732 -33.77 1.02 -44.85
N ASP A 733 -34.91 1.48 -45.38
CA ASP A 733 -36.16 1.54 -44.63
C ASP A 733 -36.68 0.13 -44.27
N VAL A 734 -36.52 -0.84 -45.18
CA VAL A 734 -36.85 -2.25 -44.91
C VAL A 734 -35.96 -2.85 -43.81
N ALA A 735 -34.66 -2.51 -43.80
CA ALA A 735 -33.75 -2.93 -42.75
C ALA A 735 -34.11 -2.29 -41.39
N LEU A 736 -34.46 -1.01 -41.38
CA LEU A 736 -34.93 -0.30 -40.17
C LEU A 736 -36.22 -0.92 -39.62
N LEU A 737 -37.16 -1.26 -40.48
CA LEU A 737 -38.40 -1.93 -40.11
C LEU A 737 -38.11 -3.32 -39.51
N GLY A 738 -37.16 -4.07 -40.08
CA GLY A 738 -36.70 -5.35 -39.54
C GLY A 738 -36.10 -5.23 -38.13
N VAL A 739 -35.29 -4.19 -37.88
CA VAL A 739 -34.74 -3.89 -36.55
C VAL A 739 -35.84 -3.50 -35.57
N ALA A 740 -36.79 -2.66 -35.99
CA ALA A 740 -37.94 -2.27 -35.17
C ALA A 740 -38.81 -3.49 -34.80
N PHE A 741 -39.13 -4.36 -35.75
CA PHE A 741 -39.85 -5.61 -35.49
C PHE A 741 -39.07 -6.56 -34.56
N GLY A 742 -37.75 -6.67 -34.74
CA GLY A 742 -36.89 -7.44 -33.83
C GLY A 742 -36.92 -6.91 -32.39
N CYS A 743 -36.90 -5.59 -32.22
CA CYS A 743 -37.03 -4.94 -30.91
C CYS A 743 -38.42 -5.16 -30.30
N ILE A 744 -39.49 -5.08 -31.10
CA ILE A 744 -40.87 -5.33 -30.65
C ILE A 744 -41.03 -6.79 -30.21
N ILE A 745 -40.55 -7.76 -31.00
CA ILE A 745 -40.60 -9.18 -30.66
C ILE A 745 -39.82 -9.45 -29.37
N TYR A 746 -38.63 -8.86 -29.22
CA TYR A 746 -37.84 -8.97 -27.99
C TYR A 746 -38.60 -8.41 -26.78
N LEU A 747 -39.16 -7.20 -26.90
CA LEU A 747 -39.92 -6.55 -25.83
C LEU A 747 -41.20 -7.30 -25.48
N LEU A 748 -41.89 -7.91 -26.46
CA LEU A 748 -43.08 -8.73 -26.21
C LEU A 748 -42.70 -10.07 -25.55
N ALA A 749 -41.65 -10.75 -26.02
CA ALA A 749 -41.22 -12.04 -25.49
C ALA A 749 -40.65 -11.95 -24.06
N PHE A 750 -39.78 -10.95 -23.80
CA PHE A 750 -39.11 -10.79 -22.50
C PHE A 750 -39.80 -9.79 -21.57
N GLY A 751 -40.55 -8.83 -22.10
CA GLY A 751 -41.42 -7.96 -21.30
C GLY A 751 -42.60 -8.73 -20.70
N ALA A 752 -43.20 -9.67 -21.45
CA ALA A 752 -44.20 -10.58 -20.91
C ALA A 752 -43.60 -11.52 -19.84
N LEU A 753 -42.34 -11.95 -20.00
CA LEU A 753 -41.64 -12.75 -18.98
C LEU A 753 -41.43 -11.97 -17.67
N ASN A 754 -41.11 -10.68 -17.74
CA ASN A 754 -41.03 -9.82 -16.55
C ASN A 754 -42.40 -9.55 -15.91
N PHE A 755 -43.47 -9.44 -16.72
CA PHE A 755 -44.84 -9.33 -16.19
C PHE A 755 -45.30 -10.62 -15.51
N VAL A 756 -45.02 -11.78 -16.09
CA VAL A 756 -45.31 -13.10 -15.51
C VAL A 756 -44.47 -13.35 -14.25
N LEU A 757 -43.16 -13.06 -14.27
CA LEU A 757 -42.29 -13.18 -13.10
C LEU A 757 -42.66 -12.18 -12.00
N GLY A 758 -43.13 -10.98 -12.36
CA GLY A 758 -43.68 -9.97 -11.45
C GLY A 758 -44.97 -10.45 -10.79
N ASN A 759 -45.90 -11.02 -11.55
CA ASN A 759 -47.15 -11.58 -11.01
C ASN A 759 -46.90 -12.82 -10.13
N ILE A 760 -45.96 -13.69 -10.48
CA ILE A 760 -45.54 -14.82 -9.62
C ILE A 760 -44.91 -14.33 -8.32
N LYS A 761 -44.23 -13.17 -8.34
CA LYS A 761 -43.68 -12.52 -7.13
C LYS A 761 -44.80 -11.95 -6.25
N ALA A 762 -45.78 -11.29 -6.87
CA ALA A 762 -46.95 -10.74 -6.19
C ALA A 762 -47.84 -11.83 -5.57
N GLU A 763 -48.11 -12.93 -6.29
CA GLU A 763 -48.85 -14.08 -5.75
C GLU A 763 -48.12 -14.77 -4.59
N LYS A 764 -46.77 -14.82 -4.62
CA LYS A 764 -45.97 -15.34 -3.50
C LYS A 764 -45.95 -14.41 -2.28
N GLU A 765 -46.09 -13.10 -2.48
CA GLU A 765 -46.25 -12.14 -1.39
C GLU A 765 -47.66 -12.21 -0.80
N GLU A 766 -48.71 -12.33 -1.61
CA GLU A 766 -50.09 -12.53 -1.14
C GLU A 766 -50.29 -13.87 -0.42
N ALA A 767 -49.65 -14.95 -0.88
CA ALA A 767 -49.67 -16.25 -0.19
C ALA A 767 -48.93 -16.23 1.17
N LYS A 768 -47.93 -15.35 1.32
CA LYS A 768 -47.24 -15.10 2.60
C LYS A 768 -48.09 -14.28 3.58
N ILE A 769 -48.92 -13.38 3.07
CA ILE A 769 -49.80 -12.52 3.88
C ILE A 769 -51.06 -13.28 4.34
N SER A 770 -51.52 -14.29 3.59
CA SER A 770 -52.78 -15.02 3.86
C SER A 770 -52.66 -16.35 4.60
N GLY A 771 -51.45 -16.82 4.94
CA GLY A 771 -51.25 -17.99 5.84
C GLY A 771 -51.81 -19.34 5.34
N GLY A 772 -52.06 -19.51 4.04
CA GLY A 772 -52.67 -20.72 3.45
C GLY A 772 -51.65 -21.72 2.87
N ARG A 773 -51.77 -22.99 3.24
CA ARG A 773 -50.92 -24.13 2.82
C ARG A 773 -51.28 -24.58 1.38
N MET A 774 -50.37 -24.49 0.41
CA MET A 774 -50.58 -25.07 -0.93
C MET A 774 -50.28 -26.58 -0.96
N SER A 775 -51.27 -27.36 -1.40
CA SER A 775 -51.16 -28.78 -1.74
C SER A 775 -50.50 -29.01 -3.11
N ARG A 776 -49.65 -30.03 -3.22
CA ARG A 776 -49.03 -30.52 -4.47
C ARG A 776 -50.10 -31.06 -5.44
N SER A 777 -50.24 -30.43 -6.61
CA SER A 777 -50.86 -31.02 -7.81
C SER A 777 -50.51 -30.16 -9.03
N THR A 778 -49.42 -30.47 -9.71
CA THR A 778 -49.05 -29.88 -11.01
C THR A 778 -49.80 -30.61 -12.12
N SER A 779 -50.87 -30.00 -12.66
CA SER A 779 -51.37 -30.30 -14.00
C SER A 779 -51.15 -29.05 -14.86
N VAL A 780 -50.29 -29.19 -15.85
CA VAL A 780 -50.04 -28.17 -16.89
C VAL A 780 -51.35 -27.96 -17.66
N LYS A 781 -51.92 -26.76 -17.60
CA LYS A 781 -52.92 -26.28 -18.56
C LYS A 781 -52.31 -25.15 -19.37
N THR A 782 -52.09 -25.45 -20.64
CA THR A 782 -51.83 -24.53 -21.74
C THR A 782 -52.91 -23.44 -21.81
N LEU A 783 -52.49 -22.17 -21.80
CA LEU A 783 -53.35 -21.02 -22.14
C LEU A 783 -52.94 -20.49 -23.51
N THR A 784 -53.77 -20.79 -24.51
CA THR A 784 -53.81 -20.16 -25.83
C THR A 784 -54.47 -18.78 -25.71
N PRO A 785 -54.00 -17.72 -26.41
CA PRO A 785 -54.65 -16.42 -26.36
C PRO A 785 -55.88 -16.41 -27.29
N ALA A 786 -57.07 -16.19 -26.71
CA ALA A 786 -58.30 -15.96 -27.45
C ALA A 786 -58.41 -14.47 -27.84
N ILE A 787 -58.41 -14.21 -29.15
CA ILE A 787 -58.83 -12.94 -29.76
C ILE A 787 -60.35 -12.87 -29.65
N VAL A 788 -60.89 -11.88 -28.93
CA VAL A 788 -62.32 -11.54 -28.98
C VAL A 788 -62.46 -10.24 -29.77
N LEU A 789 -62.89 -10.39 -31.03
CA LEU A 789 -63.53 -9.33 -31.80
C LEU A 789 -64.97 -9.19 -31.29
N SER A 790 -65.35 -8.01 -30.81
CA SER A 790 -66.76 -7.65 -30.62
C SER A 790 -67.09 -6.45 -31.49
N GLY A 791 -67.74 -6.71 -32.63
CA GLY A 791 -68.53 -5.73 -33.33
C GLY A 791 -70.00 -6.14 -33.24
N SER A 792 -70.88 -5.20 -32.86
CA SER A 792 -72.23 -5.09 -33.42
C SER A 792 -72.84 -3.73 -33.07
N SER A 793 -72.82 -2.86 -34.07
CA SER A 793 -73.85 -1.89 -34.50
C SER A 793 -75.11 -1.69 -33.65
N SER A 794 -75.49 -0.42 -33.50
CA SER A 794 -76.87 0.04 -33.71
C SER A 794 -76.87 1.36 -34.47
N PHE A 795 -77.69 1.40 -35.52
CA PHE A 795 -78.07 2.56 -36.33
C PHE A 795 -78.61 3.72 -35.48
N GLU A 796 -78.11 4.94 -35.75
CA GLU A 796 -78.88 6.11 -36.23
C GLU A 796 -77.96 6.97 -37.11
#